data_AF-A0A1D1Y286-F1
#
_entry.id   AF-A0A1D1Y286-F1
#
_cell.length_a   1.000
_cell.length_b   1.000
_cell.length_c   1.000
_cell.angle_alpha   90.00
_cell.angle_beta   90.00
_cell.angle_gamma   90.00
#
_symmetry.space_group_name_H-M   'P 1'
#
loop_
_entity.id
_entity.type
_entity.pdbx_description
1 polymer ?
#
loop_
_entity_poly.entity_id
_entity_poly.type
_entity_poly.pdbx_seq_one_letter_code
_entity_poly.pdbx_strand_id
1 'polypeptide(L)'
;GLGQPEDDDLTFLHFGTSSEVMDHLSGSDSVLVGRRHLCSIPATTVCDIAASAIILSSKISPGISVGEDSLVYDSSLSGNIQIGSQSIVVGVNIQGDSEYKLVGNLVRFILPDRHCLWEVPLVGHTGRVIIYCGLHDNPKSPFTQDGTFCGKPWRKVLYDLGIQEKDLWTFSGTQEACLWNAKIFSIRSYFEMLSLAMWFMGSSSPDESMLSMWRDSPRISLEELHRSVDFPLLCMGSINHQANLAAEIAKACINYGILGRNLSQLCEEILQNEIAGIEICKDFLALCPTLQAQDPAVLPRSRAYQVQVDLLRACGEEEAASMVEQKVWAEVANETASAVKYGFGDSSYSLACEGNTHVGSMPTPFQTRRARIDLPVRIDFVGGWSDTPPWSLERPGCVLNMAIGLEGSLPVGTIIETTETAGILIYDDLENQLYIEDPMRIIPPFDKDDRFRLVKSALLVTGVIRDKILSASGLKIRTWSKVPRGSGLGTSSILAAAVVKGLLQLMEEDDSNDNVARIVLVVEQVMGTGGGWQDQIGGLYPGIKCTSSFPGQPLRLQIVPLVASSKLVSELQQRLLLVFTGQVRLASQVLQKVVTRYLRRDSLLISSIKRLVTLAKQGREALMNCSIDELGEIMLEAWRLHQELDPHCSNELVDKLFSFADQYCCGYKLVGAGGGGFALLLAKDCNRAKELRQLLESSSDFDVTMYNWSIFLDQHIAVSPC
;
A
#
# COMPACT_ATOMS: atom_id res chain seq x y z
N GLY A 1 -36.79 15.36 3.64
CA GLY A 1 -36.33 15.73 4.99
C GLY A 1 -34.83 15.72 4.94
N LEU A 2 -34.22 16.89 4.97
CA LEU A 2 -32.78 17.08 4.86
C LEU A 2 -32.10 16.53 6.13
N GLY A 3 -31.36 15.43 5.99
CA GLY A 3 -30.31 15.08 6.94
C GLY A 3 -29.11 15.95 6.61
N GLN A 4 -28.69 16.78 7.57
CA GLN A 4 -27.43 17.51 7.51
C GLN A 4 -26.25 16.52 7.44
N PRO A 5 -25.09 16.92 6.89
CA PRO A 5 -23.87 16.15 7.06
C PRO A 5 -23.60 16.06 8.56
N GLU A 6 -23.37 14.85 9.06
CA GLU A 6 -22.75 14.68 10.38
C GLU A 6 -21.41 15.43 10.31
N ASP A 7 -21.31 16.54 11.06
CA ASP A 7 -20.03 17.13 11.39
C ASP A 7 -19.13 15.98 11.90
N ASP A 8 -17.91 15.90 11.38
CA ASP A 8 -16.84 15.15 12.03
C ASP A 8 -16.67 15.76 13.42
N ASP A 9 -17.45 15.24 14.39
CA ASP A 9 -17.33 15.54 15.79
C ASP A 9 -15.94 15.06 16.20
N LEU A 10 -14.97 15.98 16.16
CA LEU A 10 -13.79 15.90 17.00
C LEU A 10 -14.31 15.83 18.43
N THR A 11 -14.59 14.62 18.91
CA THR A 11 -14.97 14.35 20.28
C THR A 11 -13.85 14.84 21.17
N PHE A 12 -14.03 16.02 21.76
CA PHE A 12 -13.20 16.52 22.84
C PHE A 12 -13.38 15.56 24.04
N LEU A 13 -12.53 14.55 24.12
CA LEU A 13 -12.52 13.58 25.21
C LEU A 13 -11.98 14.25 26.47
N HIS A 14 -12.87 14.50 27.42
CA HIS A 14 -12.47 14.79 28.80
C HIS A 14 -12.18 13.46 29.50
N PHE A 15 -10.91 13.08 29.60
CA PHE A 15 -10.51 11.89 30.36
C PHE A 15 -10.74 12.10 31.86
N GLY A 16 -11.76 11.45 32.41
CA GLY A 16 -12.05 11.43 33.85
C GLY A 16 -11.19 10.41 34.60
N THR A 17 -10.82 9.32 33.92
CA THR A 17 -9.99 8.21 34.42
C THR A 17 -9.07 7.66 33.34
N SER A 18 -8.04 6.92 33.73
CA SER A 18 -7.14 6.25 32.78
C SER A 18 -7.78 5.06 32.06
N SER A 19 -8.84 4.45 32.61
CA SER A 19 -9.60 3.38 31.93
C SER A 19 -10.22 3.82 30.61
N GLU A 20 -10.66 5.08 30.48
CA GLU A 20 -11.28 5.59 29.26
C GLU A 20 -10.33 5.56 28.06
N VAL A 21 -9.01 5.69 28.30
CA VAL A 21 -7.97 5.53 27.27
C VAL A 21 -7.92 4.09 26.76
N MET A 22 -8.02 3.10 27.66
CA MET A 22 -8.00 1.68 27.31
C MET A 22 -9.28 1.25 26.58
N ASP A 23 -10.44 1.75 27.01
CA ASP A 23 -11.73 1.47 26.38
C ASP A 23 -11.77 1.97 24.93
N HIS A 24 -11.17 3.14 24.67
CA HIS A 24 -11.06 3.68 23.31
C HIS A 24 -10.13 2.84 22.42
N LEU A 25 -8.98 2.42 22.95
CA LEU A 25 -8.03 1.59 22.20
C LEU A 25 -8.52 0.14 21.97
N SER A 26 -9.49 -0.32 22.76
CA SER A 26 -10.09 -1.66 22.65
C SER A 26 -11.41 -1.69 21.85
N GLY A 27 -11.97 -0.53 21.51
CA GLY A 27 -13.21 -0.39 20.74
C GLY A 27 -13.14 -0.96 19.32
N SER A 28 -14.29 -1.27 18.74
CA SER A 28 -14.42 -1.82 17.37
C SER A 28 -13.87 -0.91 16.26
N ASP A 29 -13.71 0.39 16.51
CA ASP A 29 -13.13 1.36 15.58
C ASP A 29 -11.59 1.38 15.61
N SER A 30 -10.95 0.74 16.60
CA SER A 30 -9.49 0.69 16.76
C SER A 30 -8.78 -0.28 15.80
N VAL A 31 -9.53 -0.92 14.88
CA VAL A 31 -9.01 -1.79 13.81
C VAL A 31 -7.92 -1.10 12.97
N LEU A 32 -7.86 0.23 12.98
CA LEU A 32 -6.86 1.04 12.28
C LEU A 32 -5.50 1.15 13.00
N VAL A 33 -5.44 1.08 14.33
CA VAL A 33 -4.17 1.21 15.07
C VAL A 33 -3.60 -0.17 15.37
N GLY A 34 -2.54 -0.54 14.66
CA GLY A 34 -1.84 -1.80 14.92
C GLY A 34 -1.37 -1.87 16.37
N ARG A 35 -1.68 -2.97 17.07
CA ARG A 35 -1.31 -3.19 18.49
C ARG A 35 0.20 -3.18 18.77
N ARG A 36 1.02 -3.21 17.72
CA ARG A 36 2.49 -3.13 17.78
C ARG A 36 2.97 -2.19 16.69
N HIS A 37 3.35 -0.98 17.07
CA HIS A 37 3.79 0.05 16.14
C HIS A 37 5.09 0.70 16.63
N LEU A 38 6.03 0.92 15.71
CA LEU A 38 7.35 1.50 15.98
C LEU A 38 8.00 0.94 17.25
N CYS A 39 8.01 -0.38 17.40
CA CYS A 39 8.46 -1.02 18.63
C CYS A 39 9.55 -2.05 18.37
N SER A 40 10.49 -2.17 19.31
CA SER A 40 11.53 -3.19 19.32
C SER A 40 11.17 -4.21 20.39
N ILE A 41 10.77 -5.42 19.97
CA ILE A 41 10.32 -6.50 20.85
C ILE A 41 11.08 -7.76 20.47
N PRO A 42 11.66 -8.51 21.43
CA PRO A 42 12.36 -9.74 21.15
C PRO A 42 11.39 -10.87 20.77
N ALA A 43 11.94 -12.01 20.39
CA ALA A 43 11.14 -13.20 20.09
C ALA A 43 10.25 -13.59 21.28
N THR A 44 9.06 -14.14 21.00
CA THR A 44 8.07 -14.58 22.01
C THR A 44 8.59 -15.67 22.95
N THR A 45 9.72 -16.31 22.63
CA THR A 45 10.34 -17.32 23.49
C THR A 45 11.11 -16.72 24.67
N VAL A 46 11.39 -15.41 24.66
CA VAL A 46 12.18 -14.74 25.71
C VAL A 46 11.44 -13.59 26.39
N CYS A 47 10.21 -13.28 25.96
CA CYS A 47 9.29 -12.36 26.64
C CYS A 47 7.88 -12.93 26.63
N ASP A 48 7.12 -12.65 27.68
CA ASP A 48 5.73 -13.10 27.84
C ASP A 48 4.77 -11.91 27.69
N ILE A 49 4.41 -11.60 26.44
CA ILE A 49 3.58 -10.44 26.10
C ILE A 49 2.25 -10.94 25.56
N ALA A 50 1.16 -10.61 26.26
CA ALA A 50 -0.19 -10.96 25.84
C ALA A 50 -0.50 -10.45 24.41
N ALA A 51 -1.31 -11.21 23.66
CA ALA A 51 -1.70 -10.84 22.30
C ALA A 51 -2.62 -9.61 22.25
N SER A 52 -3.32 -9.31 23.35
CA SER A 52 -4.14 -8.10 23.51
C SER A 52 -3.38 -6.87 23.95
N ALA A 53 -2.14 -7.02 24.45
CA ALA A 53 -1.33 -5.87 24.85
C ALA A 53 -1.00 -4.97 23.66
N ILE A 54 -1.04 -3.66 23.90
CA ILE A 54 -0.75 -2.60 22.93
C ILE A 54 0.61 -2.00 23.27
N ILE A 55 1.55 -2.08 22.34
CA ILE A 55 2.93 -1.59 22.51
C ILE A 55 3.25 -0.64 21.37
N LEU A 56 3.49 0.61 21.70
CA LEU A 56 3.65 1.71 20.75
C LEU A 56 4.92 2.49 21.08
N SER A 57 5.73 2.79 20.06
CA SER A 57 6.93 3.63 20.22
C SER A 57 7.82 3.18 21.39
N SER A 58 7.99 1.87 21.59
CA SER A 58 8.60 1.33 22.81
C SER A 58 9.63 0.25 22.53
N LYS A 59 10.64 0.17 23.38
CA LYS A 59 11.67 -0.89 23.40
C LYS A 59 11.43 -1.83 24.57
N ILE A 60 11.27 -3.11 24.28
CA ILE A 60 11.15 -4.16 25.29
C ILE A 60 12.35 -5.08 25.13
N SER A 61 13.04 -5.38 26.23
CA SER A 61 14.15 -6.33 26.25
C SER A 61 13.71 -7.72 26.71
N PRO A 62 14.51 -8.78 26.47
CA PRO A 62 14.25 -10.12 27.01
C PRO A 62 14.01 -10.14 28.53
N GLY A 63 13.13 -11.02 29.00
CA GLY A 63 12.81 -11.21 30.41
C GLY A 63 11.63 -10.37 30.93
N ILE A 64 10.91 -9.69 30.05
CA ILE A 64 9.77 -8.83 30.40
C ILE A 64 8.45 -9.55 30.15
N SER A 65 7.50 -9.32 31.04
CA SER A 65 6.11 -9.80 30.91
C SER A 65 5.11 -8.65 30.89
N VAL A 66 4.11 -8.72 30.01
CA VAL A 66 3.03 -7.73 29.86
C VAL A 66 1.69 -8.46 29.77
N GLY A 67 0.81 -8.19 30.74
CA GLY A 67 -0.53 -8.77 30.84
C GLY A 67 -1.51 -8.33 29.76
N GLU A 68 -2.70 -8.90 29.81
CA GLU A 68 -3.77 -8.67 28.83
C GLU A 68 -4.29 -7.24 28.89
N ASP A 69 -4.69 -6.70 27.73
CA ASP A 69 -5.31 -5.37 27.60
C ASP A 69 -4.51 -4.26 28.30
N SER A 70 -3.17 -4.33 28.23
CA SER A 70 -2.27 -3.31 28.78
C SER A 70 -1.67 -2.43 27.67
N LEU A 71 -1.39 -1.17 27.99
CA LEU A 71 -0.76 -0.20 27.09
C LEU A 71 0.65 0.13 27.56
N VAL A 72 1.63 -0.02 26.67
CA VAL A 72 3.00 0.48 26.84
C VAL A 72 3.30 1.46 25.72
N TYR A 73 3.54 2.72 26.08
CA TYR A 73 3.77 3.82 25.13
C TYR A 73 5.05 4.57 25.46
N ASP A 74 5.83 4.92 24.44
CA ASP A 74 7.04 5.76 24.55
C ASP A 74 8.02 5.31 25.65
N SER A 75 8.18 4.00 25.84
CA SER A 75 8.87 3.42 26.99
C SER A 75 10.02 2.51 26.57
N SER A 76 11.10 2.51 27.36
CA SER A 76 12.26 1.64 27.19
C SER A 76 12.43 0.76 28.42
N LEU A 77 12.09 -0.52 28.28
CA LEU A 77 12.03 -1.45 29.40
C LEU A 77 13.11 -2.53 29.23
N SER A 78 13.91 -2.71 30.28
CA SER A 78 14.93 -3.75 30.35
C SER A 78 15.15 -4.26 31.77
N GLY A 79 15.59 -5.52 31.88
CA GLY A 79 15.69 -6.23 33.16
C GLY A 79 14.45 -7.06 33.49
N ASN A 80 14.29 -7.41 34.76
CA ASN A 80 13.19 -8.26 35.24
C ASN A 80 11.95 -7.42 35.58
N ILE A 81 11.11 -7.16 34.58
CA ILE A 81 9.90 -6.34 34.70
C ILE A 81 8.65 -7.19 34.44
N GLN A 82 7.65 -7.06 35.31
CA GLN A 82 6.32 -7.60 35.12
C GLN A 82 5.28 -6.49 35.14
N ILE A 83 4.53 -6.36 34.06
CA ILE A 83 3.38 -5.48 33.93
C ILE A 83 2.12 -6.33 33.96
N GLY A 84 1.24 -6.05 34.91
CA GLY A 84 -0.06 -6.70 35.06
C GLY A 84 -1.01 -6.43 33.90
N SER A 85 -2.18 -7.02 33.97
CA SER A 85 -3.26 -6.85 32.99
C SER A 85 -4.03 -5.55 33.24
N GLN A 86 -4.54 -4.93 32.17
CA GLN A 86 -5.26 -3.65 32.22
C GLN A 86 -4.41 -2.53 32.83
N SER A 87 -3.11 -2.51 32.53
CA SER A 87 -2.16 -1.54 33.09
C SER A 87 -1.61 -0.61 32.01
N ILE A 88 -1.25 0.61 32.40
CA ILE A 88 -0.75 1.64 31.48
C ILE A 88 0.65 2.08 31.89
N VAL A 89 1.58 2.07 30.94
CA VAL A 89 2.97 2.52 31.12
C VAL A 89 3.29 3.56 30.04
N VAL A 90 3.69 4.77 30.45
CA VAL A 90 3.98 5.87 29.51
C VAL A 90 5.29 6.57 29.84
N GLY A 91 6.18 6.70 28.86
CA GLY A 91 7.40 7.49 29.00
C GLY A 91 8.47 6.85 29.90
N VAL A 92 8.27 5.60 30.34
CA VAL A 92 9.08 4.97 31.39
C VAL A 92 10.35 4.35 30.79
N ASN A 93 11.51 4.76 31.29
CA ASN A 93 12.81 4.26 30.84
C ASN A 93 13.58 3.51 31.94
N ILE A 94 13.30 2.21 32.08
CA ILE A 94 14.00 1.34 33.02
C ILE A 94 15.16 0.65 32.29
N GLN A 95 16.38 1.15 32.52
CA GLN A 95 17.61 0.56 32.02
C GLN A 95 18.16 -0.46 33.01
N GLY A 96 18.30 -1.71 32.56
CA GLY A 96 18.91 -2.81 33.31
C GLY A 96 20.41 -2.63 33.27
N ASP A 97 20.94 -1.77 34.14
CA ASP A 97 22.35 -1.48 34.11
C ASP A 97 23.18 -2.69 34.57
N SER A 98 24.34 -2.83 33.93
CA SER A 98 25.33 -3.86 34.25
C SER A 98 25.88 -3.78 35.68
N GLU A 99 25.60 -2.69 36.41
CA GLU A 99 25.87 -2.53 37.85
C GLU A 99 25.09 -3.52 38.73
N TYR A 100 24.01 -4.14 38.22
CA TYR A 100 23.30 -5.23 38.92
C TYR A 100 24.14 -6.50 39.15
N LYS A 101 25.33 -6.62 38.55
CA LYS A 101 26.21 -7.79 38.77
C LYS A 101 27.01 -7.74 40.07
N LEU A 102 27.03 -6.63 40.81
CA LEU A 102 27.89 -6.50 42.00
C LEU A 102 27.19 -6.63 43.36
N VAL A 103 25.86 -6.67 43.42
CA VAL A 103 25.15 -6.86 44.69
C VAL A 103 23.93 -7.78 44.52
N GLY A 104 24.17 -9.09 44.52
CA GLY A 104 23.35 -10.19 45.06
C GLY A 104 21.82 -10.30 44.91
N ASN A 105 21.04 -9.28 44.54
CA ASN A 105 19.59 -9.30 44.45
C ASN A 105 19.13 -8.55 43.20
N LEU A 106 18.73 -9.28 42.16
CA LEU A 106 17.99 -8.72 41.03
C LEU A 106 16.64 -8.21 41.53
N VAL A 107 16.51 -6.89 41.72
CA VAL A 107 15.23 -6.26 42.09
C VAL A 107 14.30 -6.38 40.88
N ARG A 108 13.26 -7.19 41.03
CA ARG A 108 12.18 -7.35 40.04
C ARG A 108 11.20 -6.19 40.21
N PHE A 109 10.95 -5.43 39.14
CA PHE A 109 9.88 -4.43 39.16
C PHE A 109 8.54 -5.09 38.79
N ILE A 110 7.51 -4.87 39.61
CA ILE A 110 6.17 -5.41 39.38
C ILE A 110 5.15 -4.27 39.44
N LEU A 111 4.55 -3.98 38.28
CA LEU A 111 3.35 -3.16 38.17
C LEU A 111 2.14 -4.11 38.25
N PRO A 112 1.30 -4.03 39.29
CA PRO A 112 0.14 -4.92 39.42
C PRO A 112 -0.91 -4.68 38.33
N ASP A 113 -1.91 -5.56 38.27
CA ASP A 113 -3.07 -5.39 37.40
C ASP A 113 -3.82 -4.09 37.71
N ARG A 114 -4.39 -3.44 36.69
CA ARG A 114 -5.19 -2.21 36.83
C ARG A 114 -4.43 -1.04 37.45
N HIS A 115 -3.15 -0.87 37.10
CA HIS A 115 -2.32 0.23 37.58
C HIS A 115 -1.67 1.01 36.44
N CYS A 116 -1.39 2.28 36.69
CA CYS A 116 -0.76 3.19 35.77
C CYS A 116 0.60 3.63 36.30
N LEU A 117 1.56 3.81 35.39
CA LEU A 117 2.91 4.29 35.68
C LEU A 117 3.36 5.25 34.58
N TRP A 118 3.68 6.50 34.95
CA TRP A 118 4.12 7.53 34.01
C TRP A 118 5.38 8.21 34.49
N GLU A 119 6.20 8.67 33.55
CA GLU A 119 7.41 9.41 33.85
C GLU A 119 7.36 10.79 33.21
N VAL A 120 7.51 11.86 34.01
CA VAL A 120 7.31 13.24 33.57
C VAL A 120 8.49 14.13 33.98
N PRO A 121 9.08 14.92 33.06
CA PRO A 121 10.11 15.90 33.40
C PRO A 121 9.51 17.15 34.04
N LEU A 122 10.22 17.72 35.01
CA LEU A 122 9.82 18.96 35.68
C LEU A 122 10.75 20.13 35.35
N VAL A 123 10.19 21.33 35.22
CA VAL A 123 10.94 22.57 34.99
C VAL A 123 11.90 22.82 36.15
N GLY A 124 13.15 23.17 35.81
CA GLY A 124 14.18 23.53 36.79
C GLY A 124 14.74 22.36 37.60
N HIS A 125 14.34 21.12 37.30
CA HIS A 125 14.89 19.91 37.90
C HIS A 125 15.66 19.12 36.83
N THR A 126 16.82 18.57 37.20
CA THR A 126 17.60 17.71 36.30
C THR A 126 17.05 16.28 36.20
N GLY A 127 15.97 15.97 36.93
CA GLY A 127 15.35 14.64 37.00
C GLY A 127 13.89 14.62 36.57
N ARG A 128 13.38 13.43 36.28
CA ARG A 128 11.98 13.14 36.01
C ARG A 128 11.28 12.67 37.29
N VAL A 129 9.97 12.77 37.37
CA VAL A 129 9.15 12.24 38.46
C VAL A 129 8.31 11.09 37.95
N ILE A 130 8.24 10.02 38.75
CA ILE A 130 7.39 8.86 38.46
C ILE A 130 6.04 9.03 39.15
N ILE A 131 4.99 9.00 38.34
CA ILE A 131 3.59 9.03 38.77
C ILE A 131 3.04 7.61 38.72
N TYR A 132 2.31 7.22 39.76
CA TYR A 132 1.64 5.93 39.85
C TYR A 132 0.26 6.08 40.49
N CYS A 133 -0.72 5.35 39.96
CA CYS A 133 -2.07 5.29 40.48
C CYS A 133 -2.77 4.02 40.00
N GLY A 134 -3.99 3.77 40.49
CA GLY A 134 -4.89 2.76 39.95
C GLY A 134 -5.59 3.27 38.68
N LEU A 135 -5.89 2.35 37.77
CA LEU A 135 -6.53 2.62 36.47
C LEU A 135 -7.84 3.42 36.60
N HIS A 136 -8.60 3.15 37.65
CA HIS A 136 -9.92 3.75 37.90
C HIS A 136 -9.88 4.86 38.97
N ASP A 137 -8.69 5.26 39.46
CA ASP A 137 -8.60 6.34 40.43
C ASP A 137 -8.97 7.67 39.75
N ASN A 138 -10.06 8.30 40.19
CA ASN A 138 -10.40 9.65 39.78
C ASN A 138 -9.62 10.66 40.64
N PRO A 139 -8.72 11.48 40.05
CA PRO A 139 -7.86 12.39 40.81
C PRO A 139 -8.63 13.40 41.68
N LYS A 140 -9.85 13.76 41.29
CA LYS A 140 -10.66 14.79 41.93
C LYS A 140 -11.71 14.23 42.89
N SER A 141 -11.82 12.90 43.01
CA SER A 141 -12.76 12.30 43.97
C SER A 141 -12.33 12.60 45.42
N PRO A 142 -13.24 13.13 46.26
CA PRO A 142 -12.90 13.49 47.63
C PRO A 142 -12.56 12.28 48.49
N PHE A 143 -11.58 12.44 49.37
CA PHE A 143 -11.24 11.50 50.45
C PHE A 143 -12.46 11.10 51.30
N THR A 144 -13.40 12.03 51.48
CA THR A 144 -14.62 11.85 52.29
C THR A 144 -15.76 11.14 51.54
N GLN A 145 -15.68 11.05 50.21
CA GLN A 145 -16.73 10.53 49.32
C GLN A 145 -16.13 9.50 48.35
N ASP A 146 -15.64 8.39 48.90
CA ASP A 146 -15.17 7.20 48.15
C ASP A 146 -13.92 7.38 47.26
N GLY A 147 -13.10 8.42 47.48
CA GLY A 147 -11.82 8.56 46.79
C GLY A 147 -10.88 7.37 47.01
N THR A 148 -10.20 6.95 45.93
CA THR A 148 -9.24 5.85 45.91
C THR A 148 -7.85 6.29 45.50
N PHE A 149 -6.85 5.49 45.89
CA PHE A 149 -5.47 5.57 45.43
C PHE A 149 -4.88 4.17 45.31
N CYS A 150 -4.22 3.88 44.19
CA CYS A 150 -3.77 2.55 43.80
C CYS A 150 -4.90 1.51 43.88
N GLY A 151 -6.10 1.91 43.44
CA GLY A 151 -7.30 1.05 43.43
C GLY A 151 -7.86 0.70 44.81
N LYS A 152 -7.39 1.35 45.88
CA LYS A 152 -7.85 1.13 47.26
C LYS A 152 -8.45 2.41 47.84
N PRO A 153 -9.48 2.34 48.70
CA PRO A 153 -9.99 3.51 49.39
C PRO A 153 -8.90 4.18 50.23
N TRP A 154 -8.81 5.51 50.22
CA TRP A 154 -7.76 6.25 50.93
C TRP A 154 -7.63 5.86 52.42
N ARG A 155 -8.73 5.67 53.13
CA ARG A 155 -8.71 5.26 54.56
C ARG A 155 -7.92 3.96 54.78
N LYS A 156 -8.05 3.02 53.85
CA LYS A 156 -7.32 1.75 53.89
C LYS A 156 -5.83 1.96 53.59
N VAL A 157 -5.51 2.78 52.58
CA VAL A 157 -4.12 3.13 52.23
C VAL A 157 -3.40 3.79 53.41
N LEU A 158 -4.02 4.77 54.06
CA LEU A 158 -3.44 5.47 55.21
C LEU A 158 -3.20 4.52 56.40
N TYR A 159 -4.18 3.65 56.67
CA TYR A 159 -4.09 2.66 57.74
C TYR A 159 -3.00 1.62 57.48
N ASP A 160 -3.01 0.99 56.29
CA ASP A 160 -2.08 -0.08 55.92
C ASP A 160 -0.63 0.41 55.84
N LEU A 161 -0.41 1.67 55.43
CA LEU A 161 0.93 2.25 55.26
C LEU A 161 1.40 3.12 56.45
N GLY A 162 0.57 3.32 57.48
CA GLY A 162 0.90 4.15 58.64
C GLY A 162 1.08 5.64 58.31
N ILE A 163 0.44 6.12 57.23
CA ILE A 163 0.51 7.51 56.77
C ILE A 163 -0.59 8.32 57.45
N GLN A 164 -0.26 9.53 57.92
CA GLN A 164 -1.23 10.44 58.53
C GLN A 164 -1.75 11.44 57.48
N GLU A 165 -2.99 11.93 57.62
CA GLU A 165 -3.56 12.89 56.67
C GLU A 165 -2.72 14.16 56.52
N LYS A 166 -2.15 14.65 57.63
CA LYS A 166 -1.22 15.80 57.66
C LYS A 166 0.07 15.59 56.87
N ASP A 167 0.43 14.33 56.61
CA ASP A 167 1.61 14.00 55.81
C ASP A 167 1.35 14.31 54.32
N LEU A 168 0.08 14.30 53.87
CA LEU A 168 -0.32 14.46 52.46
C LEU A 168 -0.93 15.83 52.15
N TRP A 169 -1.76 16.36 53.06
CA TRP A 169 -2.54 17.57 52.82
C TRP A 169 -2.25 18.64 53.86
N THR A 170 -2.05 19.87 53.38
CA THR A 170 -2.06 21.07 54.21
C THR A 170 -3.46 21.66 54.21
N PHE A 171 -4.19 21.51 55.31
CA PHE A 171 -5.56 22.04 55.47
C PHE A 171 -5.54 23.57 55.62
N SER A 172 -5.35 24.29 54.52
CA SER A 172 -5.42 25.75 54.46
C SER A 172 -6.40 26.17 53.35
N GLY A 173 -7.71 25.99 53.57
CA GLY A 173 -8.76 26.41 52.64
C GLY A 173 -10.04 25.58 52.70
N THR A 174 -10.96 25.83 51.76
CA THR A 174 -12.23 25.09 51.55
C THR A 174 -12.11 23.93 50.56
N GLN A 175 -10.90 23.58 50.12
CA GLN A 175 -10.69 22.50 49.16
C GLN A 175 -10.80 21.13 49.83
N GLU A 176 -11.54 20.23 49.21
CA GLU A 176 -11.64 18.84 49.64
C GLU A 176 -10.33 18.09 49.36
N ALA A 177 -9.88 17.28 50.32
CA ALA A 177 -8.69 16.45 50.18
C ALA A 177 -8.93 15.35 49.13
N CYS A 178 -8.08 15.27 48.11
CA CYS A 178 -8.18 14.28 47.04
C CYS A 178 -6.78 13.94 46.49
N LEU A 179 -6.69 13.02 45.52
CA LEU A 179 -5.41 12.66 44.89
C LEU A 179 -4.78 13.86 44.14
N TRP A 180 -5.60 14.74 43.57
CA TRP A 180 -5.14 15.91 42.82
C TRP A 180 -4.23 16.83 43.64
N ASN A 181 -4.56 17.06 44.91
CA ASN A 181 -3.82 17.97 45.81
C ASN A 181 -2.97 17.24 46.88
N ALA A 182 -2.92 15.90 46.87
CA ALA A 182 -2.09 15.13 47.80
C ALA A 182 -0.60 15.20 47.43
N LYS A 183 0.27 15.59 48.37
CA LYS A 183 1.74 15.56 48.18
C LYS A 183 2.30 14.16 48.35
N ILE A 184 2.10 13.33 47.32
CA ILE A 184 2.38 11.90 47.39
C ILE A 184 3.59 11.47 46.55
N PHE A 185 3.86 12.13 45.42
CA PHE A 185 4.92 11.72 44.51
C PHE A 185 6.26 12.27 44.96
N SER A 186 7.19 11.40 45.33
CA SER A 186 8.53 11.76 45.81
C SER A 186 9.46 12.18 44.65
N ILE A 187 10.29 13.19 44.87
CA ILE A 187 11.35 13.61 43.94
C ILE A 187 12.68 13.11 44.51
N ARG A 188 13.14 11.96 44.00
CA ARG A 188 14.31 11.21 44.50
C ARG A 188 15.09 10.62 43.32
N SER A 189 16.08 9.77 43.59
CA SER A 189 16.72 9.01 42.51
C SER A 189 15.71 8.06 41.85
N TYR A 190 15.96 7.71 40.59
CA TYR A 190 15.03 6.93 39.77
C TYR A 190 14.58 5.61 40.44
N PHE A 191 15.54 4.85 40.96
CA PHE A 191 15.29 3.55 41.60
C PHE A 191 14.57 3.68 42.95
N GLU A 192 14.85 4.73 43.72
CA GLU A 192 14.13 5.00 44.96
C GLU A 192 12.66 5.34 44.69
N MET A 193 12.39 6.13 43.64
CA MET A 193 11.02 6.43 43.21
C MET A 193 10.27 5.17 42.75
N LEU A 194 10.90 4.29 41.97
CA LEU A 194 10.31 3.00 41.58
C LEU A 194 10.03 2.10 42.79
N SER A 195 10.93 2.09 43.78
CA SER A 195 10.76 1.31 45.00
C SER A 195 9.58 1.81 45.84
N LEU A 196 9.43 3.14 45.95
CA LEU A 196 8.28 3.76 46.58
C LEU A 196 6.98 3.49 45.82
N ALA A 197 7.00 3.55 44.50
CA ALA A 197 5.84 3.19 43.67
C ALA A 197 5.39 1.75 43.93
N MET A 198 6.32 0.79 43.93
CA MET A 198 6.02 -0.61 44.26
C MET A 198 5.44 -0.78 45.67
N TRP A 199 5.95 -0.02 46.64
CA TRP A 199 5.44 -0.03 48.02
C TRP A 199 3.98 0.46 48.09
N PHE A 200 3.67 1.60 47.48
CA PHE A 200 2.29 2.12 47.45
C PHE A 200 1.30 1.21 46.73
N MET A 201 1.73 0.57 45.63
CA MET A 201 0.91 -0.38 44.87
C MET A 201 0.76 -1.73 45.58
N GLY A 202 1.52 -1.99 46.65
CA GLY A 202 1.48 -3.25 47.42
C GLY A 202 2.27 -4.40 46.77
N SER A 203 3.22 -4.08 45.88
CA SER A 203 4.13 -5.04 45.24
C SER A 203 5.35 -5.38 46.12
N SER A 204 5.62 -4.63 47.18
CA SER A 204 6.68 -4.89 48.17
C SER A 204 6.11 -5.02 49.58
N SER A 205 6.82 -5.73 50.46
CA SER A 205 6.42 -5.87 51.86
C SER A 205 6.50 -4.52 52.60
N PRO A 206 5.59 -4.24 53.54
CA PRO A 206 5.68 -3.03 54.35
C PRO A 206 7.00 -3.01 55.13
N ASP A 207 7.80 -1.98 54.91
CA ASP A 207 9.06 -1.74 55.60
C ASP A 207 9.01 -0.34 56.21
N GLU A 208 9.28 -0.23 57.52
CA GLU A 208 9.35 1.06 58.21
C GLU A 208 10.39 1.99 57.59
N SER A 209 11.42 1.42 56.95
CA SER A 209 12.43 2.19 56.21
C SER A 209 11.85 2.97 55.03
N MET A 210 10.85 2.41 54.33
CA MET A 210 10.20 3.02 53.16
C MET A 210 9.33 4.20 53.57
N LEU A 211 8.60 4.08 54.68
CA LEU A 211 7.77 5.17 55.21
C LEU A 211 8.62 6.35 55.67
N SER A 212 9.76 6.11 56.35
CA SER A 212 10.70 7.17 56.71
C SER A 212 11.27 7.83 55.46
N MET A 213 11.76 7.03 54.51
CA MET A 213 12.32 7.54 53.26
C MET A 213 11.32 8.40 52.48
N TRP A 214 10.05 7.98 52.42
CA TRP A 214 9.00 8.74 51.76
C TRP A 214 8.70 10.06 52.47
N ARG A 215 8.60 10.07 53.81
CA ARG A 215 8.34 11.30 54.59
C ARG A 215 9.44 12.34 54.47
N ASP A 216 10.70 11.89 54.45
CA ASP A 216 11.87 12.75 54.38
C ASP A 216 12.15 13.28 52.95
N SER A 217 11.43 12.76 51.95
CA SER A 217 11.59 13.14 50.55
C SER A 217 10.84 14.45 50.23
N PRO A 218 11.38 15.30 49.34
CA PRO A 218 10.60 16.32 48.66
C PRO A 218 9.45 15.64 47.90
N ARG A 219 8.22 16.15 48.04
CA ARG A 219 7.03 15.54 47.45
C ARG A 219 6.19 16.59 46.71
N ILE A 220 5.57 16.15 45.62
CA ILE A 220 4.74 16.96 44.73
C ILE A 220 3.34 16.35 44.60
N SER A 221 2.33 17.19 44.42
CA SER A 221 0.96 16.76 44.07
C SER A 221 0.75 16.75 42.55
N LEU A 222 -0.35 16.14 42.06
CA LEU A 222 -0.70 16.23 40.64
C LEU A 222 -0.97 17.68 40.21
N GLU A 223 -1.55 18.49 41.09
CA GLU A 223 -1.78 19.91 40.84
C GLU A 223 -0.48 20.69 40.63
N GLU A 224 0.50 20.48 41.52
CA GLU A 224 1.82 21.11 41.42
C GLU A 224 2.59 20.58 40.20
N LEU A 225 2.49 19.28 39.93
CA LEU A 225 3.09 18.63 38.76
C LEU A 225 2.55 19.24 37.47
N HIS A 226 1.23 19.36 37.33
CA HIS A 226 0.59 19.93 36.14
C HIS A 226 1.08 21.35 35.82
N ARG A 227 1.43 22.15 36.84
CA ARG A 227 1.99 23.51 36.66
C ARG A 227 3.49 23.53 36.34
N SER A 228 4.20 22.44 36.60
CA SER A 228 5.66 22.35 36.54
C SER A 228 6.20 21.34 35.53
N VAL A 229 5.34 20.73 34.70
CA VAL A 229 5.78 19.86 33.60
C VAL A 229 6.62 20.64 32.59
N ASP A 230 7.79 20.11 32.26
CA ASP A 230 8.59 20.61 31.14
C ASP A 230 8.10 19.97 29.83
N PHE A 231 7.03 20.54 29.27
CA PHE A 231 6.43 20.05 28.02
C PHE A 231 7.41 20.04 26.84
N PRO A 232 8.23 21.09 26.60
CA PRO A 232 9.24 21.04 25.55
C PRO A 232 10.21 19.86 25.70
N LEU A 233 10.72 19.61 26.91
CA LEU A 233 11.62 18.48 27.16
C LEU A 233 10.93 17.12 27.01
N LEU A 234 9.65 17.01 27.40
CA LEU A 234 8.84 15.82 27.20
C LEU A 234 8.67 15.50 25.70
N CYS A 235 8.22 16.49 24.92
CA CYS A 235 8.02 16.35 23.47
C CYS A 235 9.32 16.02 22.75
N MET A 236 10.41 16.75 23.03
CA MET A 236 11.72 16.49 22.44
C MET A 236 12.26 15.10 22.83
N GLY A 237 12.03 14.67 24.07
CA GLY A 237 12.38 13.32 24.52
C GLY A 237 11.65 12.24 23.74
N SER A 238 10.33 12.40 23.54
CA SER A 238 9.50 11.47 22.78
C SER A 238 9.91 11.39 21.31
N ILE A 239 10.11 12.54 20.67
CA ILE A 239 10.58 12.64 19.28
C ILE A 239 11.93 11.93 19.10
N ASN A 240 12.89 12.19 19.98
CA ASN A 240 14.19 11.54 19.93
C ASN A 240 14.09 10.03 20.19
N HIS A 241 13.20 9.58 21.08
CA HIS A 241 12.99 8.16 21.32
C HIS A 241 12.46 7.45 20.07
N GLN A 242 11.44 8.03 19.44
CA GLN A 242 10.84 7.52 18.22
C GLN A 242 11.83 7.49 17.05
N ALA A 243 12.61 8.56 16.86
CA ALA A 243 13.66 8.63 15.84
C ALA A 243 14.73 7.54 16.04
N ASN A 244 15.15 7.30 17.29
CA ASN A 244 16.12 6.24 17.62
C ASN A 244 15.54 4.84 17.34
N LEU A 245 14.27 4.59 17.68
CA LEU A 245 13.60 3.34 17.36
C LEU A 245 13.49 3.13 15.85
N ALA A 246 13.11 4.17 15.11
CA ALA A 246 13.05 4.15 13.65
C ALA A 246 14.43 3.82 13.05
N ALA A 247 15.51 4.41 13.57
CA ALA A 247 16.88 4.12 13.16
C ALA A 247 17.27 2.66 13.43
N GLU A 248 16.97 2.12 14.61
CA GLU A 248 17.24 0.71 14.94
C GLU A 248 16.49 -0.24 13.99
N ILE A 249 15.22 0.05 13.70
CA ILE A 249 14.39 -0.74 12.79
C ILE A 249 14.92 -0.65 11.34
N ALA A 250 15.22 0.56 10.86
CA ALA A 250 15.77 0.78 9.52
C ALA A 250 17.11 0.06 9.33
N LYS A 251 18.00 0.17 10.31
CA LYS A 251 19.29 -0.54 10.33
C LYS A 251 19.11 -2.05 10.22
N ALA A 252 18.18 -2.62 10.98
CA ALA A 252 17.87 -4.05 10.89
C ALA A 252 17.32 -4.43 9.50
N CYS A 253 16.41 -3.64 8.94
CA CYS A 253 15.84 -3.88 7.61
C CYS A 253 16.94 -3.91 6.53
N ILE A 254 17.87 -2.95 6.56
CA ILE A 254 18.96 -2.83 5.58
C ILE A 254 19.97 -3.98 5.75
N ASN A 255 20.42 -4.25 6.99
CA ASN A 255 21.44 -5.26 7.26
C ASN A 255 20.99 -6.69 6.89
N TYR A 256 19.73 -7.02 7.15
CA TYR A 256 19.19 -8.36 6.88
C TYR A 256 18.48 -8.47 5.52
N GLY A 257 18.38 -7.38 4.76
CA GLY A 257 17.62 -7.35 3.50
C GLY A 257 16.10 -7.53 3.67
N ILE A 258 15.58 -7.46 4.90
CA ILE A 258 14.15 -7.64 5.21
C ILE A 258 13.46 -6.29 5.07
N LEU A 259 13.29 -5.84 3.82
CA LEU A 259 12.77 -4.51 3.52
C LEU A 259 11.25 -4.38 3.66
N GLY A 260 10.57 -5.28 4.38
CA GLY A 260 9.10 -5.37 4.45
C GLY A 260 8.36 -4.14 5.00
N ARG A 261 9.11 -3.15 5.50
CA ARG A 261 8.62 -1.90 6.09
C ARG A 261 8.83 -0.72 5.13
N ASN A 262 8.11 0.37 5.40
CA ASN A 262 8.28 1.61 4.67
C ASN A 262 9.48 2.41 5.15
N LEU A 263 10.62 2.22 4.47
CA LEU A 263 11.87 2.90 4.80
C LEU A 263 11.80 4.41 4.58
N SER A 264 11.03 4.90 3.61
CA SER A 264 10.80 6.34 3.43
C SER A 264 10.18 6.95 4.68
N GLN A 265 9.13 6.31 5.23
CA GLN A 265 8.49 6.75 6.46
C GLN A 265 9.44 6.63 7.67
N LEU A 266 10.22 5.55 7.77
CA LEU A 266 11.24 5.44 8.83
C LEU A 266 12.29 6.55 8.73
N CYS A 267 12.69 6.96 7.53
CA CYS A 267 13.60 8.09 7.35
C CYS A 267 12.96 9.41 7.80
N GLU A 268 11.68 9.64 7.51
CA GLU A 268 10.94 10.81 8.01
C GLU A 268 10.92 10.88 9.54
N GLU A 269 10.73 9.73 10.21
CA GLU A 269 10.81 9.62 11.68
C GLU A 269 12.23 9.88 12.20
N ILE A 270 13.25 9.33 11.54
CA ILE A 270 14.67 9.56 11.91
C ILE A 270 15.05 11.03 11.81
N LEU A 271 14.57 11.71 10.77
CA LEU A 271 14.85 13.13 10.51
C LEU A 271 14.23 14.08 11.55
N GLN A 272 13.25 13.61 12.34
CA GLN A 272 12.74 14.40 13.47
C GLN A 272 13.83 14.64 14.54
N ASN A 273 14.88 13.82 14.56
CA ASN A 273 16.08 14.11 15.36
C ASN A 273 16.99 15.09 14.61
N GLU A 274 16.84 16.39 14.90
CA GLU A 274 17.57 17.47 14.24
C GLU A 274 19.10 17.38 14.38
N ILE A 275 19.61 16.69 15.41
CA ILE A 275 21.04 16.63 15.71
C ILE A 275 21.73 15.56 14.86
N ALA A 276 21.14 14.37 14.75
CA ALA A 276 21.80 13.19 14.19
C ALA A 276 21.05 12.53 13.03
N GLY A 277 19.80 12.91 12.75
CA GLY A 277 18.94 12.22 11.79
C GLY A 277 19.54 12.14 10.39
N ILE A 278 20.09 13.25 9.88
CA ILE A 278 20.74 13.30 8.57
C ILE A 278 21.98 12.40 8.53
N GLU A 279 22.79 12.39 9.58
CA GLU A 279 24.02 11.58 9.62
C GLU A 279 23.69 10.09 9.65
N ILE A 280 22.65 9.69 10.40
CA ILE A 280 22.13 8.32 10.41
C ILE A 280 21.67 7.89 9.00
N CYS A 281 20.95 8.76 8.28
CA CYS A 281 20.54 8.48 6.91
C CYS A 281 21.74 8.34 5.95
N LYS A 282 22.80 9.14 6.13
CA LYS A 282 24.05 9.01 5.36
C LYS A 282 24.78 7.70 5.65
N ASP A 283 24.84 7.28 6.91
CA ASP A 283 25.41 5.99 7.30
C ASP A 283 24.66 4.83 6.61
N PHE A 284 23.33 4.92 6.55
CA PHE A 284 22.51 3.93 5.84
C PHE A 284 22.71 3.96 4.33
N LEU A 285 22.84 5.15 3.74
CA LEU A 285 23.15 5.32 2.33
C LEU A 285 24.47 4.63 1.95
N ALA A 286 25.47 4.65 2.83
CA ALA A 286 26.74 3.94 2.63
C ALA A 286 26.60 2.41 2.58
N LEU A 287 25.51 1.85 3.11
CA LEU A 287 25.21 0.40 3.08
C LEU A 287 24.45 -0.04 1.81
N CYS A 288 23.92 0.90 1.03
CA CYS A 288 23.16 0.61 -0.20
C CYS A 288 23.91 -0.27 -1.22
N PRO A 289 25.23 -0.11 -1.47
CA PRO A 289 25.96 -0.98 -2.39
C PRO A 289 25.93 -2.46 -1.96
N THR A 290 26.01 -2.73 -0.66
CA THR A 290 25.90 -4.09 -0.12
C THR A 290 24.49 -4.65 -0.29
N LEU A 291 23.47 -3.81 -0.10
CA LEU A 291 22.07 -4.17 -0.33
C LEU A 291 21.82 -4.55 -1.79
N GLN A 292 22.40 -3.79 -2.74
CA GLN A 292 22.29 -4.04 -4.18
C GLN A 292 23.04 -5.30 -4.66
N ALA A 293 24.05 -5.74 -3.90
CA ALA A 293 24.81 -6.96 -4.21
C ALA A 293 24.12 -8.24 -3.73
N GLN A 294 23.01 -8.14 -2.98
CA GLN A 294 22.24 -9.31 -2.53
C GLN A 294 21.62 -10.08 -3.71
N ASP A 295 21.28 -11.34 -3.45
CA ASP A 295 20.61 -12.20 -4.44
C ASP A 295 19.28 -11.57 -4.88
N PRO A 296 19.08 -11.30 -6.19
CA PRO A 296 17.84 -10.77 -6.72
C PRO A 296 16.59 -11.62 -6.43
N ALA A 297 16.76 -12.92 -6.17
CA ALA A 297 15.68 -13.81 -5.78
C ALA A 297 15.17 -13.52 -4.35
N VAL A 298 16.01 -12.95 -3.49
CA VAL A 298 15.68 -12.57 -2.11
C VAL A 298 15.21 -11.11 -2.07
N LEU A 299 15.93 -10.22 -2.75
CA LEU A 299 15.64 -8.79 -2.80
C LEU A 299 15.64 -8.28 -4.26
N PRO A 300 14.47 -7.91 -4.81
CA PRO A 300 14.41 -7.25 -6.11
C PRO A 300 15.29 -6.00 -6.17
N ARG A 301 16.02 -5.83 -7.27
CA ARG A 301 16.95 -4.71 -7.47
C ARG A 301 16.22 -3.39 -7.57
N SER A 302 15.03 -3.38 -8.19
CA SER A 302 14.14 -2.21 -8.22
C SER A 302 13.91 -1.64 -6.81
N ARG A 303 13.71 -2.54 -5.84
CA ARG A 303 13.49 -2.17 -4.43
C ARG A 303 14.76 -1.71 -3.72
N ALA A 304 15.90 -2.35 -3.98
CA ALA A 304 17.19 -1.90 -3.43
C ALA A 304 17.53 -0.47 -3.91
N TYR A 305 17.26 -0.16 -5.18
CA TYR A 305 17.40 1.20 -5.70
C TYR A 305 16.35 2.16 -5.13
N GLN A 306 15.10 1.73 -4.90
CA GLN A 306 14.10 2.59 -4.26
C GLN A 306 14.54 3.01 -2.85
N VAL A 307 15.13 2.10 -2.07
CA VAL A 307 15.70 2.44 -0.75
C VAL A 307 16.80 3.49 -0.88
N GLN A 308 17.68 3.36 -1.89
CA GLN A 308 18.70 4.36 -2.14
C GLN A 308 18.10 5.73 -2.49
N VAL A 309 17.04 5.77 -3.31
CA VAL A 309 16.31 7.01 -3.64
C VAL A 309 15.74 7.66 -2.38
N ASP A 310 15.07 6.88 -1.53
CA ASP A 310 14.46 7.40 -0.30
C ASP A 310 15.50 7.97 0.67
N LEU A 311 16.65 7.29 0.81
CA LEU A 311 17.77 7.77 1.63
C LEU A 311 18.43 9.02 1.05
N LEU A 312 18.63 9.09 -0.28
CA LEU A 312 19.18 10.29 -0.93
C LEU A 312 18.27 11.50 -0.71
N ARG A 313 16.95 11.33 -0.85
CA ARG A 313 15.97 12.38 -0.55
C ARG A 313 15.99 12.79 0.91
N ALA A 314 16.10 11.82 1.83
CA ALA A 314 16.25 12.11 3.26
C ALA A 314 17.53 12.90 3.58
N CYS A 315 18.60 12.71 2.80
CA CYS A 315 19.84 13.46 2.90
C CYS A 315 19.83 14.82 2.16
N GLY A 316 18.73 15.17 1.48
CA GLY A 316 18.62 16.39 0.68
C GLY A 316 19.31 16.34 -0.70
N GLU A 317 19.67 15.16 -1.20
CA GLU A 317 20.37 14.95 -2.48
C GLU A 317 19.40 14.67 -3.65
N GLU A 318 18.54 15.64 -4.00
CA GLU A 318 17.45 15.42 -4.98
C GLU A 318 17.93 15.11 -6.41
N GLU A 319 19.05 15.72 -6.85
CA GLU A 319 19.61 15.44 -8.18
C GLU A 319 20.10 13.99 -8.30
N ALA A 320 20.83 13.52 -7.28
CA ALA A 320 21.29 12.14 -7.22
C ALA A 320 20.10 11.17 -7.09
N ALA A 321 19.10 11.50 -6.28
CA ALA A 321 17.88 10.72 -6.15
C ALA A 321 17.17 10.56 -7.49
N SER A 322 17.03 11.65 -8.26
CA SER A 322 16.41 11.64 -9.60
C SER A 322 17.17 10.76 -10.60
N MET A 323 18.50 10.73 -10.54
CA MET A 323 19.32 9.82 -11.37
C MET A 323 19.13 8.36 -10.99
N VAL A 324 19.05 8.04 -9.70
CA VAL A 324 18.83 6.66 -9.23
C VAL A 324 17.40 6.20 -9.49
N GLU A 325 16.43 7.10 -9.44
CA GLU A 325 15.02 6.80 -9.76
C GLU A 325 14.87 6.24 -11.19
N GLN A 326 15.63 6.73 -12.16
CA GLN A 326 15.66 6.13 -13.50
C GLN A 326 16.11 4.67 -13.49
N LYS A 327 17.05 4.30 -12.60
CA LYS A 327 17.51 2.91 -12.43
C LYS A 327 16.43 2.04 -11.77
N VAL A 328 15.63 2.58 -10.85
CA VAL A 328 14.48 1.87 -10.27
C VAL A 328 13.57 1.37 -11.39
N TRP A 329 13.17 2.26 -12.29
CA TRP A 329 12.28 1.94 -13.41
C TRP A 329 12.92 0.98 -14.42
N ALA A 330 14.21 1.15 -14.71
CA ALA A 330 14.95 0.22 -15.56
C ALA A 330 14.99 -1.20 -14.96
N GLU A 331 15.18 -1.33 -13.65
CA GLU A 331 15.17 -2.63 -12.98
C GLU A 331 13.76 -3.23 -12.90
N VAL A 332 12.69 -2.45 -12.70
CA VAL A 332 11.32 -2.97 -12.83
C VAL A 332 11.09 -3.56 -14.22
N ALA A 333 11.57 -2.88 -15.27
CA ALA A 333 11.49 -3.38 -16.63
C ALA A 333 12.31 -4.68 -16.82
N ASN A 334 13.54 -4.72 -16.31
CA ASN A 334 14.43 -5.90 -16.40
C ASN A 334 13.85 -7.11 -15.63
N GLU A 335 13.32 -6.88 -14.43
CA GLU A 335 12.66 -7.89 -13.60
C GLU A 335 11.41 -8.43 -14.31
N THR A 336 10.63 -7.56 -14.95
CA THR A 336 9.45 -7.95 -15.74
C THR A 336 9.84 -8.80 -16.94
N ALA A 337 10.86 -8.38 -17.72
CA ALA A 337 11.35 -9.14 -18.87
C ALA A 337 11.87 -10.52 -18.46
N SER A 338 12.64 -10.58 -17.36
CA SER A 338 13.13 -11.85 -16.79
C SER A 338 11.98 -12.76 -16.37
N ALA A 339 10.95 -12.19 -15.73
CA ALA A 339 9.79 -12.93 -15.25
C ALA A 339 8.98 -13.56 -16.38
N VAL A 340 8.88 -12.97 -17.56
CA VAL A 340 8.16 -13.61 -18.68
C VAL A 340 9.04 -14.57 -19.49
N LYS A 341 10.24 -14.91 -18.99
CA LYS A 341 11.28 -15.64 -19.74
C LYS A 341 11.56 -15.00 -21.10
N TYR A 342 11.48 -13.67 -21.15
CA TYR A 342 11.95 -12.94 -22.30
C TYR A 342 13.46 -12.76 -22.14
N GLY A 343 14.14 -13.81 -22.57
CA GLY A 343 15.58 -13.99 -22.63
C GLY A 343 15.78 -15.12 -23.63
N PHE A 344 16.51 -14.83 -24.70
CA PHE A 344 16.87 -15.77 -25.74
C PHE A 344 17.19 -17.14 -25.14
N GLY A 345 16.49 -18.19 -25.57
CA GLY A 345 16.91 -19.56 -25.25
C GLY A 345 18.40 -19.71 -25.56
N ASP A 346 19.09 -20.55 -24.78
CA ASP A 346 20.54 -20.84 -24.73
C ASP A 346 21.25 -21.11 -26.08
N SER A 347 21.16 -20.18 -27.02
CA SER A 347 21.88 -20.14 -28.28
C SER A 347 22.09 -18.68 -28.68
N SER A 348 23.29 -18.19 -28.34
CA SER A 348 24.03 -17.09 -28.99
C SER A 348 23.45 -15.66 -28.93
N TYR A 349 23.77 -14.95 -27.84
CA TYR A 349 24.25 -13.56 -27.93
C TYR A 349 25.75 -13.53 -27.56
N SER A 350 26.55 -14.23 -28.35
CA SER A 350 27.95 -13.86 -28.52
C SER A 350 28.01 -12.77 -29.58
N LEU A 351 28.49 -11.59 -29.19
CA LEU A 351 28.86 -10.45 -30.05
C LEU A 351 30.09 -10.76 -30.95
N ALA A 352 30.24 -12.01 -31.38
CA ALA A 352 31.30 -12.45 -32.27
C ALA A 352 30.67 -13.07 -33.52
N CYS A 353 30.89 -12.40 -34.65
CA CYS A 353 30.69 -12.96 -35.97
C CYS A 353 31.61 -14.18 -36.12
N GLU A 354 31.07 -15.39 -36.06
CA GLU A 354 31.69 -16.51 -36.76
C GLU A 354 31.03 -16.63 -38.13
N GLY A 355 31.77 -16.14 -39.13
CA GLY A 355 31.41 -16.27 -40.52
C GLY A 355 31.38 -17.74 -40.93
N ASN A 356 30.20 -18.31 -41.02
CA ASN A 356 29.97 -19.49 -41.83
C ASN A 356 29.39 -19.06 -43.18
N THR A 357 30.31 -18.81 -44.11
CA THR A 357 30.03 -18.77 -45.54
C THR A 357 29.54 -20.13 -46.02
N HIS A 358 28.22 -20.30 -46.12
CA HIS A 358 27.61 -21.35 -46.95
C HIS A 358 26.86 -20.73 -48.13
N VAL A 359 27.60 -20.69 -49.24
CA VAL A 359 27.23 -20.94 -50.64
C VAL A 359 25.72 -21.00 -50.97
N GLY A 360 25.27 -19.96 -51.69
CA GLY A 360 24.33 -20.06 -52.82
C GLY A 360 22.96 -20.69 -52.57
N SER A 361 21.97 -19.90 -52.13
CA SER A 361 20.56 -20.19 -52.39
C SER A 361 19.98 -19.14 -53.35
N MET A 362 19.34 -19.62 -54.42
CA MET A 362 18.59 -18.81 -55.39
C MET A 362 17.61 -17.87 -54.69
N PRO A 363 17.33 -16.66 -55.24
CA PRO A 363 16.34 -15.75 -54.66
C PRO A 363 14.98 -16.45 -54.66
N THR A 364 14.48 -16.74 -53.46
CA THR A 364 13.08 -17.16 -53.27
C THR A 364 12.18 -16.06 -53.82
N PRO A 365 11.18 -16.39 -54.66
CA PRO A 365 10.28 -15.37 -55.20
C PRO A 365 9.59 -14.62 -54.06
N PHE A 366 9.48 -13.29 -54.21
CA PHE A 366 8.80 -12.44 -53.24
C PHE A 366 7.38 -12.96 -53.01
N GLN A 367 7.09 -13.42 -51.80
CA GLN A 367 5.78 -13.89 -51.41
C GLN A 367 5.13 -12.81 -50.53
N THR A 368 4.05 -12.20 -51.05
CA THR A 368 3.26 -11.25 -50.28
C THR A 368 2.59 -11.99 -49.13
N ARG A 369 2.98 -11.65 -47.90
CA ARG A 369 2.36 -12.13 -46.67
C ARG A 369 1.54 -11.00 -46.08
N ARG A 370 0.37 -11.35 -45.53
CA ARG A 370 -0.55 -10.39 -44.94
C ARG A 370 -1.17 -10.97 -43.68
N ALA A 371 -1.08 -10.22 -42.59
CA ALA A 371 -1.79 -10.50 -41.35
C ALA A 371 -2.79 -9.38 -41.07
N ARG A 372 -4.02 -9.74 -40.69
CA ARG A 372 -5.05 -8.79 -40.24
C ARG A 372 -5.57 -9.25 -38.89
N ILE A 373 -5.45 -8.38 -37.90
CA ILE A 373 -5.90 -8.63 -36.54
C ILE A 373 -6.90 -7.54 -36.14
N ASP A 374 -8.10 -7.92 -35.73
CA ASP A 374 -9.13 -7.06 -35.15
C ASP A 374 -9.44 -7.60 -33.74
N LEU A 375 -9.38 -6.76 -32.70
CA LEU A 375 -9.58 -7.16 -31.30
C LEU A 375 -10.67 -6.33 -30.60
N PRO A 376 -11.42 -6.94 -29.65
CA PRO A 376 -12.32 -6.20 -28.77
C PRO A 376 -11.53 -5.31 -27.80
N VAL A 377 -12.23 -4.37 -27.17
CA VAL A 377 -11.70 -3.65 -25.99
C VAL A 377 -12.09 -4.39 -24.72
N ARG A 378 -11.56 -3.96 -23.58
CA ARG A 378 -11.86 -4.57 -22.28
C ARG A 378 -12.40 -3.56 -21.28
N ILE A 379 -13.37 -4.00 -20.50
CA ILE A 379 -13.78 -3.32 -19.26
C ILE A 379 -13.38 -4.18 -18.07
N ASP A 380 -12.93 -3.55 -16.99
CA ASP A 380 -12.58 -4.23 -15.74
C ASP A 380 -13.64 -3.93 -14.67
N PHE A 381 -14.12 -4.98 -14.00
CA PHE A 381 -15.03 -4.83 -12.86
C PHE A 381 -14.21 -4.55 -11.60
N VAL A 382 -13.19 -5.36 -11.34
CA VAL A 382 -12.38 -5.27 -10.12
C VAL A 382 -11.05 -6.03 -10.26
N GLY A 383 -10.07 -5.67 -9.42
CA GLY A 383 -8.78 -6.35 -9.32
C GLY A 383 -7.62 -5.61 -9.98
N GLY A 384 -7.89 -4.52 -10.72
CA GLY A 384 -6.86 -3.67 -11.33
C GLY A 384 -5.79 -3.25 -10.31
N TRP A 385 -4.57 -2.98 -10.80
CA TRP A 385 -3.34 -2.77 -10.03
C TRP A 385 -2.69 -4.02 -9.47
N SER A 386 -3.45 -5.10 -9.23
CA SER A 386 -2.86 -6.39 -8.86
C SER A 386 -2.15 -7.08 -10.04
N ASP A 387 -2.32 -6.57 -11.25
CA ASP A 387 -1.67 -7.05 -12.46
C ASP A 387 -0.34 -6.35 -12.79
N THR A 388 -0.10 -5.18 -12.20
CA THR A 388 1.02 -4.30 -12.54
C THR A 388 2.33 -4.76 -11.88
N PRO A 389 3.45 -4.89 -12.60
CA PRO A 389 4.77 -5.05 -11.99
C PRO A 389 5.15 -3.85 -11.11
N PRO A 390 5.85 -4.03 -9.98
CA PRO A 390 6.39 -5.29 -9.47
C PRO A 390 5.40 -6.10 -8.61
N TRP A 391 4.16 -5.62 -8.37
CA TRP A 391 3.18 -6.39 -7.59
C TRP A 391 3.00 -7.80 -8.14
N SER A 392 2.69 -7.91 -9.43
CA SER A 392 2.42 -9.21 -10.06
C SER A 392 3.64 -10.14 -10.12
N LEU A 393 4.85 -9.60 -9.91
CA LEU A 393 6.11 -10.35 -9.85
C LEU A 393 6.41 -10.88 -8.44
N GLU A 394 5.93 -10.20 -7.40
CA GLU A 394 6.21 -10.55 -6.00
C GLU A 394 5.00 -11.19 -5.30
N ARG A 395 3.79 -10.92 -5.79
CA ARG A 395 2.52 -11.29 -5.14
C ARG A 395 1.49 -11.81 -6.15
N PRO A 396 0.59 -12.71 -5.73
CA PRO A 396 -0.53 -13.10 -6.58
C PRO A 396 -1.42 -11.91 -6.93
N GLY A 397 -1.79 -11.82 -8.21
CA GLY A 397 -2.76 -10.87 -8.73
C GLY A 397 -4.04 -11.58 -9.15
N CYS A 398 -5.15 -10.84 -9.22
CA CYS A 398 -6.42 -11.37 -9.71
C CYS A 398 -7.26 -10.23 -10.29
N VAL A 399 -7.67 -10.34 -11.56
CA VAL A 399 -8.50 -9.35 -12.25
C VAL A 399 -9.72 -10.03 -12.86
N LEU A 400 -10.89 -9.44 -12.63
CA LEU A 400 -12.15 -9.81 -13.25
C LEU A 400 -12.52 -8.78 -14.31
N ASN A 401 -12.46 -9.18 -15.58
CA ASN A 401 -12.72 -8.30 -16.71
C ASN A 401 -13.60 -8.96 -17.78
N MET A 402 -14.05 -8.15 -18.75
CA MET A 402 -14.90 -8.58 -19.85
C MET A 402 -14.44 -7.97 -21.17
N ALA A 403 -14.33 -8.80 -22.21
CA ALA A 403 -14.10 -8.34 -23.58
C ALA A 403 -15.42 -7.86 -24.22
N ILE A 404 -15.40 -6.67 -24.82
CA ILE A 404 -16.58 -6.06 -25.44
C ILE A 404 -16.27 -5.51 -26.84
N GLY A 405 -17.25 -5.64 -27.74
CA GLY A 405 -17.33 -4.84 -28.95
C GLY A 405 -18.00 -3.49 -28.68
N LEU A 406 -17.70 -2.48 -29.48
CA LEU A 406 -18.29 -1.14 -29.39
C LEU A 406 -18.96 -0.77 -30.71
N GLU A 407 -20.18 -0.24 -30.63
CA GLU A 407 -20.98 0.19 -31.80
C GLU A 407 -21.04 -0.90 -32.90
N GLY A 408 -21.17 -2.16 -32.48
CA GLY A 408 -21.25 -3.31 -33.40
C GLY A 408 -19.94 -3.70 -34.09
N SER A 409 -18.78 -3.19 -33.64
CA SER A 409 -17.47 -3.54 -34.24
C SER A 409 -16.38 -3.82 -33.21
N LEU A 410 -15.30 -4.48 -33.68
CA LEU A 410 -14.04 -4.60 -32.95
C LEU A 410 -13.21 -3.33 -33.22
N PRO A 411 -12.98 -2.49 -32.21
CA PRO A 411 -12.52 -1.12 -32.47
C PRO A 411 -11.00 -0.99 -32.63
N VAL A 412 -10.21 -1.99 -32.23
CA VAL A 412 -8.74 -1.94 -32.24
C VAL A 412 -8.19 -2.99 -33.21
N GLY A 413 -7.16 -2.64 -33.99
CA GLY A 413 -6.54 -3.63 -34.87
C GLY A 413 -5.38 -3.14 -35.71
N THR A 414 -4.85 -4.07 -36.51
CA THR A 414 -3.74 -3.82 -37.43
C THR A 414 -3.84 -4.64 -38.72
N ILE A 415 -3.24 -4.13 -39.78
CA ILE A 415 -2.92 -4.89 -41.00
C ILE A 415 -1.42 -4.74 -41.23
N ILE A 416 -0.74 -5.87 -41.40
CA ILE A 416 0.70 -5.93 -41.65
C ILE A 416 0.94 -6.69 -42.95
N GLU A 417 1.64 -6.07 -43.89
CA GLU A 417 1.89 -6.60 -45.24
C GLU A 417 3.38 -6.53 -45.58
N THR A 418 3.93 -7.56 -46.22
CA THR A 418 5.28 -7.49 -46.79
C THR A 418 5.26 -6.69 -48.10
N THR A 419 6.31 -5.91 -48.35
CA THR A 419 6.45 -5.05 -49.54
C THR A 419 7.76 -5.33 -50.28
N GLU A 420 7.78 -5.11 -51.60
CA GLU A 420 9.01 -5.25 -52.39
C GLU A 420 10.05 -4.16 -52.08
N THR A 421 9.59 -2.98 -51.67
CA THR A 421 10.45 -1.89 -51.20
C THR A 421 10.98 -2.21 -49.81
N ALA A 422 12.31 -2.14 -49.63
CA ALA A 422 12.95 -2.24 -48.32
C ALA A 422 12.48 -1.13 -47.36
N GLY A 423 12.65 -1.35 -46.06
CA GLY A 423 12.23 -0.40 -45.02
C GLY A 423 10.85 -0.70 -44.43
N ILE A 424 10.41 0.14 -43.50
CA ILE A 424 9.15 -0.03 -42.76
C ILE A 424 8.31 1.23 -42.90
N LEU A 425 7.12 1.10 -43.50
CA LEU A 425 6.10 2.14 -43.56
C LEU A 425 5.04 1.90 -42.49
N ILE A 426 4.90 2.82 -41.55
CA ILE A 426 3.90 2.77 -40.48
C ILE A 426 2.90 3.91 -40.69
N TYR A 427 1.60 3.61 -40.56
CA TYR A 427 0.56 4.63 -40.57
C TYR A 427 -0.63 4.26 -39.68
N ASP A 428 -1.32 5.29 -39.17
CA ASP A 428 -2.47 5.15 -38.28
C ASP A 428 -3.78 5.63 -38.95
N ASP A 429 -4.88 5.56 -38.21
CA ASP A 429 -6.22 6.01 -38.60
C ASP A 429 -6.40 7.53 -38.55
N LEU A 430 -5.40 8.27 -38.07
CA LEU A 430 -5.34 9.74 -38.07
C LEU A 430 -4.47 10.27 -39.21
N GLU A 431 -4.20 9.43 -40.21
CA GLU A 431 -3.38 9.74 -41.40
C GLU A 431 -1.93 10.12 -41.08
N ASN A 432 -1.43 9.83 -39.87
CA ASN A 432 -0.01 9.97 -39.59
C ASN A 432 0.77 8.88 -40.31
N GLN A 433 1.96 9.23 -40.80
CA GLN A 433 2.83 8.29 -41.51
C GLN A 433 4.28 8.44 -41.04
N LEU A 434 4.99 7.33 -40.98
CA LEU A 434 6.43 7.27 -40.72
C LEU A 434 7.04 6.20 -41.61
N TYR A 435 8.06 6.58 -42.36
CA TYR A 435 8.89 5.66 -43.11
C TYR A 435 10.26 5.52 -42.45
N ILE A 436 10.68 4.28 -42.21
CA ILE A 436 11.96 3.92 -41.60
C ILE A 436 12.76 3.17 -42.64
N GLU A 437 13.77 3.83 -43.21
CA GLU A 437 14.66 3.22 -44.23
C GLU A 437 15.46 2.04 -43.67
N ASP A 438 16.05 2.23 -42.49
CA ASP A 438 16.89 1.24 -41.82
C ASP A 438 16.23 0.80 -40.50
N PRO A 439 15.63 -0.41 -40.45
CA PRO A 439 15.03 -0.95 -39.24
C PRO A 439 16.00 -1.04 -38.05
N MET A 440 17.31 -1.10 -38.28
CA MET A 440 18.31 -1.18 -37.21
C MET A 440 18.46 0.14 -36.43
N ARG A 441 17.89 1.25 -36.92
CA ARG A 441 17.83 2.53 -36.20
C ARG A 441 16.74 2.57 -35.11
N ILE A 442 15.92 1.54 -35.00
CA ILE A 442 14.91 1.43 -33.94
C ILE A 442 15.59 0.99 -32.65
N ILE A 443 15.99 1.96 -31.83
CA ILE A 443 16.74 1.74 -30.59
C ILE A 443 16.04 2.49 -29.44
N PRO A 444 15.82 1.87 -28.26
CA PRO A 444 15.29 2.55 -27.08
C PRO A 444 16.40 3.34 -26.35
N PRO A 445 16.07 4.35 -25.54
CA PRO A 445 14.73 4.79 -25.15
C PRO A 445 14.03 5.58 -26.27
N PHE A 446 12.70 5.43 -26.36
CA PHE A 446 11.89 6.21 -27.28
C PHE A 446 11.45 7.53 -26.65
N ASP A 447 11.29 8.57 -27.47
CA ASP A 447 10.70 9.85 -27.04
C ASP A 447 9.26 9.62 -26.55
N LYS A 448 8.86 10.34 -25.49
CA LYS A 448 7.49 10.30 -24.96
C LYS A 448 6.48 10.77 -26.02
N ASP A 449 6.88 11.69 -26.89
CA ASP A 449 6.04 12.27 -27.95
C ASP A 449 6.06 11.47 -29.26
N ASP A 450 6.84 10.38 -29.32
CA ASP A 450 6.87 9.50 -30.49
C ASP A 450 5.54 8.74 -30.65
N ARG A 451 4.76 9.17 -31.66
CA ARG A 451 3.44 8.61 -31.98
C ARG A 451 3.45 7.13 -32.32
N PHE A 452 4.59 6.61 -32.81
CA PHE A 452 4.77 5.22 -33.25
C PHE A 452 5.65 4.39 -32.31
N ARG A 453 5.96 4.90 -31.10
CA ARG A 453 6.77 4.18 -30.10
C ARG A 453 6.25 2.77 -29.78
N LEU A 454 4.94 2.57 -29.79
CA LEU A 454 4.31 1.26 -29.55
C LEU A 454 4.69 0.27 -30.65
N VAL A 455 4.54 0.66 -31.92
CA VAL A 455 4.87 -0.18 -33.07
C VAL A 455 6.38 -0.44 -33.12
N LYS A 456 7.21 0.59 -32.89
CA LYS A 456 8.67 0.47 -32.79
C LYS A 456 9.10 -0.50 -31.69
N SER A 457 8.47 -0.42 -30.51
CA SER A 457 8.73 -1.34 -29.40
C SER A 457 8.33 -2.77 -29.76
N ALA A 458 7.16 -2.97 -30.40
CA ALA A 458 6.74 -4.29 -30.86
C ALA A 458 7.69 -4.88 -31.91
N LEU A 459 8.18 -4.08 -32.87
CA LEU A 459 9.17 -4.49 -33.86
C LEU A 459 10.49 -4.95 -33.20
N LEU A 460 10.95 -4.22 -32.18
CA LEU A 460 12.16 -4.54 -31.45
C LEU A 460 12.01 -5.83 -30.63
N VAL A 461 10.93 -5.94 -29.85
CA VAL A 461 10.70 -7.07 -28.91
C VAL A 461 10.26 -8.35 -29.63
N THR A 462 9.63 -8.27 -30.80
CA THR A 462 9.39 -9.47 -31.61
C THR A 462 10.66 -9.96 -32.32
N GLY A 463 11.71 -9.12 -32.40
CA GLY A 463 12.93 -9.45 -33.12
C GLY A 463 12.81 -9.38 -34.64
N VAL A 464 11.64 -9.02 -35.19
CA VAL A 464 11.38 -8.97 -36.63
C VAL A 464 12.41 -8.11 -37.38
N ILE A 465 12.92 -7.06 -36.73
CA ILE A 465 13.97 -6.16 -37.28
C ILE A 465 15.25 -6.89 -37.72
N ARG A 466 15.52 -8.09 -37.18
CA ARG A 466 16.69 -8.94 -37.52
C ARG A 466 16.28 -10.20 -38.27
N ASP A 467 15.00 -10.35 -38.57
CA ASP A 467 14.48 -11.52 -39.25
C ASP A 467 14.84 -11.50 -40.75
N LYS A 468 14.91 -12.69 -41.35
CA LYS A 468 15.19 -12.88 -42.78
C LYS A 468 14.13 -12.20 -43.66
N ILE A 469 12.89 -12.04 -43.18
CA ILE A 469 11.81 -11.35 -43.87
C ILE A 469 12.21 -9.92 -44.23
N LEU A 470 12.79 -9.16 -43.30
CA LEU A 470 13.22 -7.78 -43.55
C LEU A 470 14.53 -7.68 -44.36
N SER A 471 15.29 -8.78 -44.47
CA SER A 471 16.49 -8.85 -45.32
C SER A 471 16.14 -8.95 -46.81
N ALA A 472 14.93 -9.41 -47.15
CA ALA A 472 14.47 -9.65 -48.52
C ALA A 472 13.23 -8.81 -48.93
N SER A 473 12.60 -8.10 -47.99
CA SER A 473 11.38 -7.31 -48.20
C SER A 473 11.26 -6.18 -47.18
N GLY A 474 10.40 -5.20 -47.42
CA GLY A 474 9.96 -4.25 -46.39
C GLY A 474 8.63 -4.62 -45.76
N LEU A 475 8.18 -3.77 -44.84
CA LEU A 475 6.89 -3.92 -44.15
C LEU A 475 6.03 -2.68 -44.30
N LYS A 476 4.74 -2.91 -44.47
CA LYS A 476 3.69 -1.89 -44.40
C LYS A 476 2.75 -2.23 -43.25
N ILE A 477 2.68 -1.33 -42.27
CA ILE A 477 1.95 -1.50 -41.01
C ILE A 477 0.88 -0.43 -40.91
N ARG A 478 -0.38 -0.86 -40.93
CA ARG A 478 -1.53 0.00 -40.65
C ARG A 478 -2.08 -0.33 -39.26
N THR A 479 -2.32 0.68 -38.44
CA THR A 479 -2.97 0.52 -37.13
C THR A 479 -4.23 1.37 -37.04
N TRP A 480 -5.19 0.98 -36.21
CA TRP A 480 -6.36 1.79 -35.89
C TRP A 480 -6.86 1.54 -34.47
N SER A 481 -7.48 2.57 -33.88
CA SER A 481 -8.19 2.51 -32.61
C SER A 481 -9.38 3.45 -32.69
N LYS A 482 -10.57 2.91 -32.94
CA LYS A 482 -11.85 3.64 -33.03
C LYS A 482 -12.39 4.12 -31.66
N VAL A 483 -11.48 4.32 -30.70
CA VAL A 483 -11.76 4.79 -29.34
C VAL A 483 -10.68 5.82 -28.99
N PRO A 484 -11.02 6.92 -28.32
CA PRO A 484 -10.04 7.90 -27.86
C PRO A 484 -8.88 7.25 -27.08
N ARG A 485 -7.66 7.72 -27.33
CA ARG A 485 -6.49 7.35 -26.50
C ARG A 485 -6.73 7.83 -25.07
N GLY A 486 -6.28 7.06 -24.08
CA GLY A 486 -6.49 7.38 -22.66
C GLY A 486 -7.95 7.26 -22.19
N SER A 487 -8.78 6.54 -22.94
CA SER A 487 -10.17 6.21 -22.59
C SER A 487 -10.31 5.27 -21.39
N GLY A 488 -9.22 4.64 -20.94
CA GLY A 488 -9.26 3.67 -19.85
C GLY A 488 -9.67 2.27 -20.28
N LEU A 489 -10.03 2.02 -21.55
CA LEU A 489 -10.44 0.71 -22.11
C LEU A 489 -9.29 -0.23 -22.53
N GLY A 490 -8.05 0.10 -22.16
CA GLY A 490 -6.86 -0.73 -22.43
C GLY A 490 -6.40 -0.69 -23.89
N THR A 491 -6.82 0.32 -24.65
CA THR A 491 -6.62 0.42 -26.11
C THR A 491 -5.16 0.30 -26.53
N SER A 492 -4.23 0.88 -25.77
CA SER A 492 -2.79 0.82 -26.07
C SER A 492 -2.26 -0.61 -26.01
N SER A 493 -2.45 -1.32 -24.89
CA SER A 493 -1.90 -2.68 -24.75
C SER A 493 -2.63 -3.68 -25.65
N ILE A 494 -3.91 -3.46 -25.94
CA ILE A 494 -4.66 -4.26 -26.93
C ILE A 494 -4.14 -4.00 -28.35
N LEU A 495 -3.80 -2.75 -28.70
CA LEU A 495 -3.17 -2.45 -29.98
C LEU A 495 -1.78 -3.08 -30.08
N ALA A 496 -1.00 -3.04 -29.00
CA ALA A 496 0.28 -3.75 -28.92
C ALA A 496 0.08 -5.27 -29.14
N ALA A 497 -0.94 -5.87 -28.53
CA ALA A 497 -1.29 -7.27 -28.75
C ALA A 497 -1.64 -7.57 -30.21
N ALA A 498 -2.42 -6.69 -30.87
CA ALA A 498 -2.76 -6.84 -32.29
C ALA A 498 -1.51 -6.78 -33.19
N VAL A 499 -0.62 -5.82 -32.94
CA VAL A 499 0.65 -5.65 -33.69
C VAL A 499 1.57 -6.86 -33.46
N VAL A 500 1.81 -7.24 -32.21
CA VAL A 500 2.65 -8.40 -31.87
C VAL A 500 2.11 -9.68 -32.51
N LYS A 501 0.81 -9.94 -32.39
CA LYS A 501 0.19 -11.13 -32.99
C LYS A 501 0.34 -11.13 -34.52
N GLY A 502 0.12 -9.98 -35.17
CA GLY A 502 0.32 -9.85 -36.61
C GLY A 502 1.76 -10.06 -37.06
N LEU A 503 2.74 -9.58 -36.29
CA LEU A 503 4.17 -9.78 -36.57
C LEU A 503 4.57 -11.26 -36.43
N LEU A 504 4.13 -11.92 -35.36
CA LEU A 504 4.39 -13.35 -35.14
C LEU A 504 3.77 -14.22 -36.24
N GLN A 505 2.55 -13.89 -36.69
CA GLN A 505 1.92 -14.58 -37.83
C GLN A 505 2.72 -14.42 -39.14
N LEU A 506 3.32 -13.25 -39.38
CA LEU A 506 4.17 -13.05 -40.56
C LEU A 506 5.49 -13.82 -40.47
N MET A 507 6.05 -13.91 -39.26
CA MET A 507 7.28 -14.64 -38.96
C MET A 507 7.09 -16.16 -38.88
N GLU A 508 5.83 -16.64 -38.89
CA GLU A 508 5.49 -18.05 -38.64
C GLU A 508 5.95 -18.56 -37.26
N GLU A 509 5.94 -17.67 -36.27
CA GLU A 509 6.26 -17.93 -34.86
C GLU A 509 5.00 -18.20 -34.03
N ASP A 510 5.15 -18.59 -32.76
CA ASP A 510 4.03 -18.86 -31.84
C ASP A 510 3.17 -17.60 -31.58
N ASP A 511 2.04 -17.49 -32.27
CA ASP A 511 1.06 -16.40 -32.15
C ASP A 511 -0.03 -16.66 -31.10
N SER A 512 0.16 -17.66 -30.23
CA SER A 512 -0.78 -17.99 -29.16
C SER A 512 -1.03 -16.80 -28.23
N ASN A 513 -2.26 -16.69 -27.72
CA ASN A 513 -2.65 -15.55 -26.87
C ASN A 513 -1.80 -15.45 -25.59
N ASP A 514 -1.35 -16.59 -25.05
CA ASP A 514 -0.45 -16.65 -23.90
C ASP A 514 0.93 -16.08 -24.23
N ASN A 515 1.50 -16.44 -25.39
CA ASN A 515 2.78 -15.89 -25.83
C ASN A 515 2.70 -14.39 -26.17
N VAL A 516 1.67 -13.98 -26.90
CA VAL A 516 1.41 -12.56 -27.22
C VAL A 516 1.28 -11.75 -25.93
N ALA A 517 0.53 -12.23 -24.94
CA ALA A 517 0.34 -11.49 -23.68
C ALA A 517 1.66 -11.27 -22.91
N ARG A 518 2.55 -12.26 -22.91
CA ARG A 518 3.90 -12.14 -22.32
C ARG A 518 4.75 -11.13 -23.07
N ILE A 519 4.79 -11.18 -24.39
CA ILE A 519 5.57 -10.26 -25.22
C ILE A 519 5.07 -8.82 -25.03
N VAL A 520 3.75 -8.61 -25.00
CA VAL A 520 3.17 -7.27 -24.77
C VAL A 520 3.57 -6.70 -23.42
N LEU A 521 3.68 -7.54 -22.37
CA LEU A 521 4.14 -7.08 -21.07
C LEU A 521 5.56 -6.49 -21.17
N VAL A 522 6.44 -7.08 -21.99
CA VAL A 522 7.79 -6.52 -22.26
C VAL A 522 7.73 -5.26 -23.12
N VAL A 523 6.88 -5.26 -24.15
CA VAL A 523 6.67 -4.08 -25.03
C VAL A 523 6.28 -2.85 -24.21
N GLU A 524 5.38 -2.99 -23.24
CA GLU A 524 4.95 -1.90 -22.35
C GLU A 524 6.10 -1.34 -21.49
N GLN A 525 7.03 -2.20 -21.04
CA GLN A 525 8.20 -1.76 -20.29
C GLN A 525 9.21 -1.03 -21.19
N VAL A 526 9.50 -1.57 -22.38
CA VAL A 526 10.39 -0.97 -23.37
C VAL A 526 9.85 0.38 -23.88
N MET A 527 8.52 0.49 -24.02
CA MET A 527 7.83 1.72 -24.40
C MET A 527 7.86 2.79 -23.30
N GLY A 528 8.16 2.42 -22.05
CA GLY A 528 8.24 3.32 -20.90
C GLY A 528 6.89 3.68 -20.28
N THR A 529 5.81 2.95 -20.59
CA THR A 529 4.49 3.12 -19.95
C THR A 529 4.34 2.31 -18.67
N GLY A 530 5.00 1.15 -18.60
CA GLY A 530 5.05 0.33 -17.38
C GLY A 530 3.78 -0.46 -17.08
N GLY A 531 2.89 -0.66 -18.06
CA GLY A 531 1.59 -1.31 -17.88
C GLY A 531 1.63 -2.74 -17.33
N GLY A 532 0.51 -3.19 -16.77
CA GLY A 532 0.30 -4.55 -16.29
C GLY A 532 -0.13 -5.53 -17.38
N TRP A 533 -0.60 -6.71 -16.96
CA TRP A 533 -1.02 -7.76 -17.91
C TRP A 533 -2.53 -7.78 -18.24
N GLN A 534 -3.36 -7.02 -17.51
CA GLN A 534 -4.81 -7.18 -17.60
C GLN A 534 -5.40 -6.75 -18.96
N ASP A 535 -4.79 -5.75 -19.61
CA ASP A 535 -5.35 -5.09 -20.78
C ASP A 535 -5.26 -6.00 -22.02
N GLN A 536 -4.06 -6.52 -22.29
CA GLN A 536 -3.82 -7.47 -23.37
C GLN A 536 -4.56 -8.79 -23.15
N ILE A 537 -4.61 -9.31 -21.92
CA ILE A 537 -5.44 -10.47 -21.62
C ILE A 537 -6.92 -10.14 -21.87
N GLY A 538 -7.35 -8.95 -21.44
CA GLY A 538 -8.69 -8.40 -21.64
C GLY A 538 -9.15 -8.42 -23.09
N GLY A 539 -8.29 -8.02 -24.02
CA GLY A 539 -8.60 -7.98 -25.46
C GLY A 539 -8.34 -9.30 -26.21
N LEU A 540 -7.38 -10.13 -25.79
CA LEU A 540 -7.04 -11.38 -26.48
C LEU A 540 -8.02 -12.52 -26.21
N TYR A 541 -8.57 -12.58 -24.99
CA TYR A 541 -9.49 -13.64 -24.59
C TYR A 541 -10.94 -13.14 -24.59
N PRO A 542 -11.88 -13.84 -25.22
CA PRO A 542 -13.28 -13.42 -25.29
C PRO A 542 -14.01 -13.56 -23.94
N GLY A 543 -15.19 -12.94 -23.87
CA GLY A 543 -16.15 -13.09 -22.79
C GLY A 543 -15.71 -12.48 -21.45
N ILE A 544 -16.40 -12.93 -20.41
CA ILE A 544 -16.09 -12.63 -19.01
C ILE A 544 -15.02 -13.61 -18.55
N LYS A 545 -14.01 -13.11 -17.85
CA LYS A 545 -12.89 -13.94 -17.38
C LYS A 545 -12.31 -13.40 -16.10
N CYS A 546 -11.87 -14.34 -15.27
CA CYS A 546 -11.12 -14.06 -14.07
C CYS A 546 -9.70 -14.60 -14.27
N THR A 547 -8.73 -13.70 -14.33
CA THR A 547 -7.33 -14.07 -14.54
C THR A 547 -6.57 -13.91 -13.25
N SER A 548 -5.86 -14.96 -12.84
CA SER A 548 -4.96 -14.93 -11.68
C SER A 548 -3.51 -15.00 -12.13
N SER A 549 -2.64 -14.22 -11.49
CA SER A 549 -1.20 -14.30 -11.71
C SER A 549 -0.52 -14.97 -10.51
N PHE A 550 0.48 -15.79 -10.80
CA PHE A 550 1.32 -16.44 -9.81
C PHE A 550 2.78 -16.03 -10.04
N PRO A 551 3.40 -15.32 -9.07
CA PRO A 551 4.81 -15.00 -9.09
C PRO A 551 5.70 -16.19 -9.43
N GLY A 552 6.72 -15.95 -10.24
CA GLY A 552 7.68 -16.96 -10.65
C GLY A 552 8.45 -16.55 -11.90
N GLN A 553 9.40 -17.39 -12.29
CA GLN A 553 10.14 -17.30 -13.54
C GLN A 553 9.94 -18.63 -14.30
N PRO A 554 8.90 -18.75 -15.15
CA PRO A 554 8.10 -17.66 -15.68
C PRO A 554 6.95 -17.23 -14.75
N LEU A 555 6.50 -15.99 -14.90
CA LEU A 555 5.23 -15.48 -14.40
C LEU A 555 4.13 -16.32 -15.03
N ARG A 556 3.30 -16.96 -14.20
CA ARG A 556 2.21 -17.81 -14.68
C ARG A 556 0.89 -17.07 -14.61
N LEU A 557 0.20 -16.98 -15.74
CA LEU A 557 -1.15 -16.43 -15.83
C LEU A 557 -2.14 -17.58 -16.01
N GLN A 558 -3.12 -17.66 -15.12
CA GLN A 558 -4.22 -18.61 -15.21
C GLN A 558 -5.49 -17.86 -15.58
N ILE A 559 -5.96 -18.06 -16.81
CA ILE A 559 -7.20 -17.47 -17.31
C ILE A 559 -8.34 -18.45 -17.05
N VAL A 560 -9.31 -18.05 -16.23
CA VAL A 560 -10.52 -18.82 -15.96
C VAL A 560 -11.70 -18.13 -16.64
N PRO A 561 -12.15 -18.60 -17.83
CA PRO A 561 -13.33 -18.04 -18.46
C PRO A 561 -14.59 -18.34 -17.64
N LEU A 562 -15.50 -17.37 -17.58
CA LEU A 562 -16.83 -17.55 -17.01
C LEU A 562 -17.81 -17.78 -18.16
N VAL A 563 -18.37 -19.00 -18.22
CA VAL A 563 -19.41 -19.34 -19.20
C VAL A 563 -20.69 -18.62 -18.81
N ALA A 564 -20.95 -17.49 -19.47
CA ALA A 564 -22.08 -16.64 -19.14
C ALA A 564 -23.39 -17.28 -19.62
N SER A 565 -24.36 -17.45 -18.72
CA SER A 565 -25.70 -17.87 -19.09
C SER A 565 -26.39 -16.79 -19.93
N SER A 566 -27.37 -17.16 -20.74
CA SER A 566 -28.18 -16.19 -21.50
C SER A 566 -28.86 -15.17 -20.60
N LYS A 567 -29.28 -15.61 -19.39
CA LYS A 567 -29.81 -14.74 -18.34
C LYS A 567 -28.77 -13.71 -17.90
N LEU A 568 -27.54 -14.14 -17.58
CA LEU A 568 -26.47 -13.24 -17.16
C LEU A 568 -26.15 -12.18 -18.24
N VAL A 569 -26.00 -12.62 -19.49
CA VAL A 569 -25.75 -11.73 -20.62
C VAL A 569 -26.87 -10.71 -20.77
N SER A 570 -28.13 -11.15 -20.69
CA SER A 570 -29.29 -10.27 -20.78
C SER A 570 -29.33 -9.25 -19.63
N GLU A 571 -29.10 -9.67 -18.39
CA GLU A 571 -29.10 -8.78 -17.23
C GLU A 571 -28.00 -7.71 -17.36
N LEU A 572 -26.78 -8.10 -17.72
CA LEU A 572 -25.68 -7.16 -17.93
C LEU A 572 -25.99 -6.18 -19.06
N GLN A 573 -26.44 -6.65 -20.22
CA GLN A 573 -26.76 -5.78 -21.36
C GLN A 573 -27.91 -4.81 -21.08
N GLN A 574 -28.84 -5.18 -20.19
CA GLN A 574 -29.98 -4.33 -19.84
C GLN A 574 -29.68 -3.32 -18.72
N ARG A 575 -28.74 -3.63 -17.82
CA ARG A 575 -28.46 -2.81 -16.63
C ARG A 575 -27.13 -2.04 -16.67
N LEU A 576 -26.12 -2.55 -17.38
CA LEU A 576 -24.79 -1.96 -17.39
C LEU A 576 -24.66 -0.93 -18.53
N LEU A 577 -24.48 0.32 -18.14
CA LEU A 577 -24.24 1.45 -19.03
C LEU A 577 -22.74 1.74 -19.12
N LEU A 578 -22.28 2.02 -20.35
CA LEU A 578 -20.91 2.42 -20.64
C LEU A 578 -20.91 3.89 -21.10
N VAL A 579 -20.30 4.75 -20.29
CA VAL A 579 -20.38 6.21 -20.45
C VAL A 579 -18.97 6.79 -20.61
N PHE A 580 -18.70 7.51 -21.68
CA PHE A 580 -17.47 8.29 -21.81
C PHE A 580 -17.65 9.66 -21.17
N THR A 581 -16.75 10.04 -20.27
CA THR A 581 -16.88 11.27 -19.45
C THR A 581 -16.43 12.55 -20.16
N GLY A 582 -15.99 12.48 -21.42
CA GLY A 582 -15.42 13.61 -22.16
C GLY A 582 -13.97 13.95 -21.78
N GLN A 583 -13.49 13.47 -20.63
CA GLN A 583 -12.14 13.72 -20.13
C GLN A 583 -11.19 12.56 -20.42
N VAL A 584 -9.91 12.86 -20.61
CA VAL A 584 -8.86 11.86 -20.86
C VAL A 584 -7.69 12.12 -19.93
N ARG A 585 -7.14 11.06 -19.33
CA ARG A 585 -5.94 11.12 -18.50
C ARG A 585 -4.92 10.08 -18.93
N LEU A 586 -3.64 10.47 -18.95
CA LEU A 586 -2.53 9.57 -19.22
C LEU A 586 -2.27 8.66 -17.99
N ALA A 587 -2.45 7.34 -18.18
CA ALA A 587 -2.28 6.35 -17.12
C ALA A 587 -0.85 6.27 -16.56
N SER A 588 0.17 6.64 -17.33
CA SER A 588 1.59 6.52 -16.93
C SER A 588 1.94 7.36 -15.69
N GLN A 589 1.32 8.53 -15.51
CA GLN A 589 1.55 9.37 -14.33
C GLN A 589 0.96 8.75 -13.06
N VAL A 590 -0.20 8.10 -13.16
CA VAL A 590 -0.84 7.39 -12.04
C VAL A 590 0.00 6.17 -11.66
N LEU A 591 0.43 5.43 -12.68
CA LEU A 591 1.23 4.22 -12.52
C LEU A 591 2.51 4.49 -11.74
N GLN A 592 3.22 5.57 -12.06
CA GLN A 592 4.42 5.97 -11.33
C GLN A 592 4.16 6.16 -9.83
N LYS A 593 3.12 6.89 -9.45
CA LYS A 593 2.79 7.14 -8.05
C LYS A 593 2.45 5.85 -7.28
N VAL A 594 1.58 5.01 -7.86
CA VAL A 594 1.13 3.76 -7.23
C VAL A 594 2.28 2.76 -7.06
N VAL A 595 3.09 2.59 -8.11
CA VAL A 595 4.25 1.68 -8.07
C VAL A 595 5.32 2.17 -7.10
N THR A 596 5.63 3.47 -7.04
CA THR A 596 6.58 4.01 -6.06
C THR A 596 6.10 3.74 -4.62
N ARG A 597 4.82 3.98 -4.31
CA ARG A 597 4.25 3.64 -3.00
C ARG A 597 4.35 2.13 -2.70
N TYR A 598 4.15 1.28 -3.71
CA TYR A 598 4.32 -0.18 -3.56
C TYR A 598 5.78 -0.59 -3.31
N LEU A 599 6.74 -0.01 -4.03
CA LEU A 599 8.18 -0.24 -3.83
C LEU A 599 8.61 0.19 -2.42
N ARG A 600 8.04 1.30 -1.92
CA ARG A 600 8.17 1.79 -0.54
C ARG A 600 7.44 0.93 0.50
N ARG A 601 6.69 -0.09 0.13
CA ARG A 601 5.89 -0.92 1.06
C ARG A 601 4.88 -0.10 1.89
N ASP A 602 4.23 0.88 1.28
CA ASP A 602 3.07 1.57 1.86
C ASP A 602 2.02 0.54 2.30
N SER A 603 1.71 0.54 3.60
CA SER A 603 0.88 -0.50 4.23
C SER A 603 -0.58 -0.42 3.78
N LEU A 604 -1.11 0.80 3.65
CA LEU A 604 -2.48 1.05 3.21
C LEU A 604 -2.63 0.55 1.76
N LEU A 605 -1.75 0.98 0.86
CA LEU A 605 -1.76 0.57 -0.54
C LEU A 605 -1.65 -0.95 -0.69
N ILE A 606 -0.76 -1.61 0.07
CA ILE A 606 -0.65 -3.08 0.04
C ILE A 606 -1.95 -3.74 0.49
N SER A 607 -2.60 -3.20 1.53
CA SER A 607 -3.89 -3.70 2.00
C SER A 607 -4.98 -3.53 0.93
N SER A 608 -5.05 -2.35 0.30
CA SER A 608 -6.04 -2.05 -0.74
C SER A 608 -5.91 -2.98 -1.94
N ILE A 609 -4.69 -3.24 -2.43
CA ILE A 609 -4.50 -4.18 -3.56
C ILE A 609 -4.84 -5.63 -3.15
N LYS A 610 -4.51 -6.07 -1.93
CA LYS A 610 -4.96 -7.40 -1.42
C LYS A 610 -6.48 -7.50 -1.38
N ARG A 611 -7.16 -6.42 -0.98
CA ARG A 611 -8.62 -6.37 -0.95
C ARG A 611 -9.20 -6.44 -2.36
N LEU A 612 -8.65 -5.71 -3.33
CA LEU A 612 -9.02 -5.79 -4.74
C LEU A 612 -8.90 -7.23 -5.30
N VAL A 613 -7.83 -7.96 -4.96
CA VAL A 613 -7.66 -9.38 -5.34
C VAL A 613 -8.75 -10.26 -4.74
N THR A 614 -9.15 -9.99 -3.49
CA THR A 614 -10.23 -10.75 -2.82
C THR A 614 -11.58 -10.45 -3.46
N LEU A 615 -11.87 -9.18 -3.73
CA LEU A 615 -13.08 -8.72 -4.39
C LEU A 615 -13.20 -9.28 -5.82
N ALA A 616 -12.10 -9.47 -6.55
CA ALA A 616 -12.14 -10.09 -7.88
C ALA A 616 -12.64 -11.54 -7.85
N LYS A 617 -12.29 -12.30 -6.80
CA LYS A 617 -12.80 -13.66 -6.60
C LYS A 617 -14.27 -13.66 -6.22
N GLN A 618 -14.68 -12.76 -5.32
CA GLN A 618 -16.07 -12.57 -4.94
C GLN A 618 -16.94 -12.13 -6.13
N GLY A 619 -16.43 -11.22 -6.97
CA GLY A 619 -17.14 -10.75 -8.17
C GLY A 619 -17.35 -11.86 -9.20
N ARG A 620 -16.39 -12.79 -9.31
CA ARG A 620 -16.55 -13.99 -10.14
C ARG A 620 -17.68 -14.87 -9.59
N GLU A 621 -17.72 -15.10 -8.28
CA GLU A 621 -18.78 -15.88 -7.62
C GLU A 621 -20.16 -15.23 -7.79
N ALA A 622 -20.26 -13.91 -7.59
CA ALA A 622 -21.47 -13.13 -7.82
C ALA A 622 -21.99 -13.28 -9.25
N LEU A 623 -21.12 -13.15 -10.26
CA LEU A 623 -21.48 -13.35 -11.67
C LEU A 623 -21.92 -14.79 -11.96
N MET A 624 -21.24 -15.80 -11.40
CA MET A 624 -21.64 -17.21 -11.54
C MET A 624 -23.04 -17.46 -10.97
N ASN A 625 -23.40 -16.78 -9.88
CA ASN A 625 -24.71 -16.86 -9.25
C ASN A 625 -25.75 -15.91 -9.87
N CYS A 626 -25.40 -15.17 -10.94
CA CYS A 626 -26.23 -14.11 -11.52
C CYS A 626 -26.68 -13.05 -10.49
N SER A 627 -25.89 -12.81 -9.45
CA SER A 627 -26.13 -11.83 -8.40
C SER A 627 -25.54 -10.47 -8.81
N ILE A 628 -26.26 -9.76 -9.68
CA ILE A 628 -25.80 -8.52 -10.30
C ILE A 628 -25.66 -7.39 -9.28
N ASP A 629 -26.54 -7.31 -8.29
CA ASP A 629 -26.47 -6.26 -7.28
C ASP A 629 -25.22 -6.42 -6.39
N GLU A 630 -24.84 -7.66 -6.08
CA GLU A 630 -23.59 -7.97 -5.36
C GLU A 630 -22.35 -7.55 -6.17
N LEU A 631 -22.38 -7.70 -7.51
CA LEU A 631 -21.33 -7.16 -8.38
C LEU A 631 -21.28 -5.62 -8.29
N GLY A 632 -22.43 -4.97 -8.18
CA GLY A 632 -22.54 -3.52 -7.98
C GLY A 632 -21.83 -3.06 -6.70
N GLU A 633 -22.12 -3.71 -5.57
CA GLU A 633 -21.46 -3.41 -4.28
C GLU A 633 -19.94 -3.62 -4.36
N ILE A 634 -19.50 -4.68 -5.05
CA ILE A 634 -18.08 -4.95 -5.30
C ILE A 634 -17.44 -3.85 -6.14
N MET A 635 -18.15 -3.31 -7.15
CA MET A 635 -17.67 -2.19 -7.96
C MET A 635 -17.53 -0.91 -7.13
N LEU A 636 -18.47 -0.63 -6.22
CA LEU A 636 -18.39 0.53 -5.31
C LEU A 636 -17.19 0.41 -4.36
N GLU A 637 -16.99 -0.76 -3.76
CA GLU A 637 -15.83 -0.96 -2.89
C GLU A 637 -14.52 -0.87 -3.69
N ALA A 638 -14.48 -1.45 -4.90
CA ALA A 638 -13.33 -1.32 -5.79
C ALA A 638 -13.03 0.14 -6.15
N TRP A 639 -14.06 0.96 -6.38
CA TRP A 639 -13.91 2.39 -6.66
C TRP A 639 -13.31 3.14 -5.46
N ARG A 640 -13.84 2.91 -4.26
CA ARG A 640 -13.31 3.47 -3.02
C ARG A 640 -11.83 3.12 -2.83
N LEU A 641 -11.47 1.85 -3.07
CA LEU A 641 -10.08 1.38 -3.01
C LEU A 641 -9.20 2.03 -4.09
N HIS A 642 -9.71 2.27 -5.31
CA HIS A 642 -8.96 3.00 -6.34
C HIS A 642 -8.65 4.44 -5.91
N GLN A 643 -9.58 5.10 -5.21
CA GLN A 643 -9.36 6.44 -4.63
C GLN A 643 -8.32 6.43 -3.50
N GLU A 644 -8.19 5.34 -2.73
CA GLU A 644 -7.09 5.16 -1.76
C GLU A 644 -5.72 4.99 -2.45
N LEU A 645 -5.69 4.35 -3.63
CA LEU A 645 -4.47 4.13 -4.40
C LEU A 645 -3.96 5.41 -5.07
N ASP A 646 -4.85 6.14 -5.75
CA ASP A 646 -4.61 7.49 -6.27
C ASP A 646 -5.84 8.37 -6.00
N PRO A 647 -5.76 9.34 -5.07
CA PRO A 647 -6.85 10.29 -4.83
C PRO A 647 -7.24 11.09 -6.09
N HIS A 648 -6.33 11.26 -7.05
CA HIS A 648 -6.60 11.97 -8.30
C HIS A 648 -7.29 11.09 -9.36
N CYS A 649 -7.57 9.81 -9.05
CA CYS A 649 -8.34 8.95 -9.95
C CYS A 649 -9.80 9.41 -10.09
N SER A 650 -10.30 10.29 -9.21
CA SER A 650 -11.55 11.03 -9.39
C SER A 650 -11.31 12.52 -9.53
N ASN A 651 -12.36 13.25 -9.89
CA ASN A 651 -12.40 14.70 -9.93
C ASN A 651 -13.86 15.18 -9.79
N GLU A 652 -14.06 16.49 -9.65
CA GLU A 652 -15.38 17.08 -9.42
C GLU A 652 -16.44 16.66 -10.45
N LEU A 653 -16.07 16.51 -11.73
CA LEU A 653 -17.01 16.07 -12.77
C LEU A 653 -17.42 14.61 -12.61
N VAL A 654 -16.46 13.74 -12.29
CA VAL A 654 -16.72 12.31 -12.03
C VAL A 654 -17.54 12.15 -10.76
N ASP A 655 -17.22 12.89 -9.69
CA ASP A 655 -17.93 12.83 -8.41
C ASP A 655 -19.38 13.31 -8.57
N LYS A 656 -19.61 14.39 -9.34
CA LYS A 656 -20.95 14.86 -9.71
C LYS A 656 -21.73 13.82 -10.51
N LEU A 657 -21.09 13.17 -11.49
CA LEU A 657 -21.72 12.13 -12.30
C LEU A 657 -22.15 10.94 -11.42
N PHE A 658 -21.27 10.48 -10.53
CA PHE A 658 -21.56 9.35 -9.65
C PHE A 658 -22.60 9.69 -8.59
N SER A 659 -22.52 10.87 -7.98
CA SER A 659 -23.56 11.35 -7.06
C SER A 659 -24.93 11.44 -7.74
N PHE A 660 -24.99 11.87 -9.00
CA PHE A 660 -26.23 11.88 -9.78
C PHE A 660 -26.74 10.46 -10.10
N ALA A 661 -25.85 9.54 -10.47
CA ALA A 661 -26.17 8.17 -10.84
C ALA A 661 -26.55 7.28 -9.64
N ASP A 662 -26.12 7.62 -8.42
CA ASP A 662 -26.25 6.80 -7.21
C ASP A 662 -27.67 6.29 -6.95
N GLN A 663 -28.67 7.16 -7.07
CA GLN A 663 -30.07 6.76 -6.86
C GLN A 663 -30.57 5.69 -7.86
N TYR A 664 -29.97 5.62 -9.06
CA TYR A 664 -30.34 4.69 -10.13
C TYR A 664 -29.50 3.41 -10.15
N CYS A 665 -28.30 3.45 -9.58
CA CYS A 665 -27.30 2.39 -9.69
C CYS A 665 -27.16 1.57 -8.40
N CYS A 666 -26.80 0.29 -8.55
CA CYS A 666 -26.28 -0.53 -7.45
C CYS A 666 -24.74 -0.57 -7.46
N GLY A 667 -24.09 -0.06 -8.51
CA GLY A 667 -22.66 0.21 -8.47
C GLY A 667 -22.15 1.02 -9.65
N TYR A 668 -21.00 1.65 -9.46
CA TYR A 668 -20.34 2.43 -10.50
C TYR A 668 -18.84 2.56 -10.23
N LYS A 669 -18.07 2.79 -11.31
CA LYS A 669 -16.64 3.10 -11.23
C LYS A 669 -16.11 3.60 -12.57
N LEU A 670 -14.96 4.28 -12.57
CA LEU A 670 -14.19 4.45 -13.80
C LEU A 670 -13.46 3.16 -14.18
N VAL A 671 -13.22 2.99 -15.49
CA VAL A 671 -12.44 1.89 -16.07
C VAL A 671 -10.97 2.30 -16.19
N GLY A 672 -10.04 1.38 -15.90
CA GLY A 672 -8.60 1.64 -15.96
C GLY A 672 -8.08 2.55 -14.84
N ALA A 673 -7.09 3.39 -15.15
CA ALA A 673 -6.33 4.16 -14.15
C ALA A 673 -7.08 5.35 -13.51
N GLY A 674 -8.24 5.75 -14.06
CA GLY A 674 -9.06 6.86 -13.57
C GLY A 674 -8.62 8.26 -14.00
N GLY A 675 -9.32 9.27 -13.48
CA GLY A 675 -9.18 10.71 -13.75
C GLY A 675 -9.84 11.17 -15.04
N GLY A 676 -10.68 10.32 -15.64
CA GLY A 676 -11.36 10.51 -16.91
C GLY A 676 -11.60 9.17 -17.61
N GLY A 677 -12.03 9.20 -18.86
CA GLY A 677 -12.23 8.03 -19.70
C GLY A 677 -13.66 7.48 -19.61
N PHE A 678 -13.77 6.15 -19.60
CA PHE A 678 -15.06 5.49 -19.48
C PHE A 678 -15.45 5.21 -18.03
N ALA A 679 -16.72 5.41 -17.72
CA ALA A 679 -17.40 4.97 -16.52
C ALA A 679 -18.31 3.77 -16.83
N LEU A 680 -18.35 2.84 -15.88
CA LEU A 680 -19.37 1.80 -15.80
C LEU A 680 -20.41 2.22 -14.78
N LEU A 681 -21.68 2.26 -15.19
CA LEU A 681 -22.82 2.50 -14.30
C LEU A 681 -23.71 1.26 -14.36
N LEU A 682 -23.81 0.53 -13.25
CA LEU A 682 -24.64 -0.65 -13.12
C LEU A 682 -25.96 -0.27 -12.46
N ALA A 683 -27.02 -0.16 -13.26
CA ALA A 683 -28.35 0.21 -12.79
C ALA A 683 -28.98 -0.88 -11.91
N LYS A 684 -29.84 -0.47 -10.96
CA LYS A 684 -30.62 -1.37 -10.10
C LYS A 684 -31.54 -2.30 -10.90
N ASP A 685 -32.04 -1.83 -12.05
CA ASP A 685 -32.86 -2.63 -12.97
C ASP A 685 -32.87 -2.01 -14.39
N CYS A 686 -33.49 -2.72 -15.34
CA CYS A 686 -33.60 -2.31 -16.75
C CYS A 686 -34.36 -0.99 -16.97
N ASN A 687 -35.36 -0.67 -16.13
CA ASN A 687 -36.11 0.58 -16.26
C ASN A 687 -35.27 1.76 -15.76
N ARG A 688 -34.59 1.61 -14.62
CA ARG A 688 -33.64 2.59 -14.09
C ARG A 688 -32.48 2.84 -15.06
N ALA A 689 -31.99 1.81 -15.76
CA ALA A 689 -30.96 1.96 -16.78
C ALA A 689 -31.43 2.85 -17.96
N LYS A 690 -32.66 2.63 -18.45
CA LYS A 690 -33.24 3.43 -19.53
C LYS A 690 -33.47 4.87 -19.12
N GLU A 691 -34.00 5.07 -17.91
CA GLU A 691 -34.23 6.39 -17.34
C GLU A 691 -32.92 7.16 -17.17
N LEU A 692 -31.90 6.55 -16.54
CA LEU A 692 -30.59 7.16 -16.37
C LEU A 692 -29.95 7.51 -17.72
N ARG A 693 -30.05 6.63 -18.72
CA ARG A 693 -29.56 6.89 -20.07
C ARG A 693 -30.23 8.13 -20.69
N GLN A 694 -31.55 8.22 -20.64
CA GLN A 694 -32.30 9.36 -21.16
C GLN A 694 -31.93 10.67 -20.44
N LEU A 695 -31.79 10.62 -19.11
CA LEU A 695 -31.41 11.78 -18.32
C LEU A 695 -29.99 12.26 -18.66
N LEU A 696 -29.02 11.36 -18.78
CA LEU A 696 -27.65 11.71 -19.16
C LEU A 696 -27.55 12.24 -20.60
N GLU A 697 -28.30 11.68 -21.55
CA GLU A 697 -28.32 12.14 -22.94
C GLU A 697 -29.03 13.51 -23.11
N SER A 698 -29.96 13.85 -22.22
CA SER A 698 -30.72 15.11 -22.28
C SER A 698 -30.17 16.23 -21.41
N SER A 699 -29.30 15.91 -20.45
CA SER A 699 -28.76 16.88 -19.49
C SER A 699 -27.70 17.77 -20.15
N SER A 700 -27.82 19.09 -19.96
CA SER A 700 -26.76 20.04 -20.29
C SER A 700 -25.63 20.07 -19.25
N ASP A 701 -25.83 19.46 -18.09
CA ASP A 701 -24.91 19.54 -16.96
C ASP A 701 -23.75 18.54 -17.09
N PHE A 702 -23.87 17.55 -17.98
CA PHE A 702 -22.88 16.50 -18.21
C PHE A 702 -22.52 16.41 -19.69
N ASP A 703 -21.25 16.68 -20.03
CA ASP A 703 -20.71 16.45 -21.38
C ASP A 703 -20.26 14.99 -21.53
N VAL A 704 -21.24 14.08 -21.52
CA VAL A 704 -21.01 12.62 -21.56
C VAL A 704 -21.51 12.01 -22.86
N THR A 705 -20.86 10.94 -23.30
CA THR A 705 -21.27 10.18 -24.48
C THR A 705 -21.58 8.73 -24.11
N MET A 706 -22.79 8.27 -24.44
CA MET A 706 -23.21 6.88 -24.23
C MET A 706 -22.72 5.99 -25.37
N TYR A 707 -22.13 4.84 -25.04
CA TYR A 707 -21.69 3.86 -26.03
C TYR A 707 -22.52 2.59 -25.96
N ASN A 708 -22.93 2.10 -27.12
CA ASN A 708 -23.48 0.76 -27.27
C ASN A 708 -22.34 -0.25 -27.25
N TRP A 709 -22.52 -1.28 -26.45
CA TRP A 709 -21.54 -2.34 -26.29
C TRP A 709 -22.22 -3.71 -26.35
N SER A 710 -21.44 -4.74 -26.68
CA SER A 710 -21.89 -6.13 -26.65
C SER A 710 -20.75 -7.02 -26.16
N ILE A 711 -21.08 -8.08 -25.42
CA ILE A 711 -20.08 -9.05 -24.97
C ILE A 711 -19.47 -9.73 -26.20
N PHE A 712 -18.15 -9.69 -26.33
CA PHE A 712 -17.46 -10.43 -27.38
C PHE A 712 -17.31 -11.89 -26.96
N LEU A 713 -18.21 -12.75 -27.44
CA LEU A 713 -18.16 -14.20 -27.22
C LEU A 713 -17.49 -14.89 -28.41
N ASP A 714 -16.75 -15.97 -28.13
CA ASP A 714 -16.14 -16.78 -29.20
C ASP A 714 -17.21 -17.48 -30.03
N GLN A 715 -17.13 -17.39 -31.36
CA GLN A 715 -18.11 -18.00 -32.27
C GLN A 715 -18.02 -19.54 -32.28
N HIS A 716 -16.97 -20.13 -31.68
CA HIS A 716 -16.80 -21.57 -31.58
C HIS A 716 -17.51 -22.23 -30.38
N ILE A 717 -18.19 -21.47 -29.53
CA ILE A 717 -19.09 -22.00 -28.48
C ILE A 717 -20.54 -21.72 -28.87
N ALA A 718 -20.91 -22.01 -30.12
CA ALA A 718 -22.30 -22.21 -30.47
C ALA A 718 -22.75 -23.53 -29.84
N VAL A 719 -23.32 -23.45 -28.63
CA VAL A 719 -24.13 -24.53 -28.07
C VAL A 719 -25.22 -24.81 -29.10
N SER A 720 -25.06 -25.92 -29.82
CA SER A 720 -26.14 -26.47 -30.64
C SER A 720 -27.31 -26.75 -29.70
N PRO A 721 -28.50 -26.19 -29.94
CA PRO A 721 -29.65 -26.47 -29.10
C PRO A 721 -29.99 -27.95 -29.26
N CYS A 722 -29.93 -28.70 -28.15
CA CYS A 722 -30.64 -29.98 -28.03
C CYS A 722 -32.08 -29.71 -27.63
#